data_AF-A0A5C5ZTV1-F1
#
_entry.id   AF-A0A5C5ZTV1-F1
#
_cell.length_a   1.000
_cell.length_b   1.000
_cell.length_c   1.000
_cell.angle_alpha   90.00
_cell.angle_beta   90.00
_cell.angle_gamma   90.00
#
_symmetry.space_group_name_H-M   'P 1'
#
loop_
_entity.id
_entity.type
_entity.pdbx_description
1 polymer ?
#
loop_
_entity_poly.entity_id
_entity_poly.type
_entity_poly.pdbx_seq_one_letter_code
_entity_poly.pdbx_strand_id
1 'polypeptide(L)'
;MPGRPRPGKRVFYRDTTTTAHNLKMSIRPLTAVLAALLVFATAACPAQIVSSKRGFADVNPGSNELQTLNAGWYYRWGPDKPSSAAGSSAQFVPMIWGGFQANTSTINNILNQDGVEWVLGFNEPERPDQANMSVSQAISSWQTLSSGFSGTGVKLISPGVSDTGEGQAWLADFMGQANSQGLKVDGVAFHWYGASTPNDPIGAANSFISRVDSYHNSYGLPVWITEFAMHDWGGNYSDQEMRAANAIFLDNVVPRLESRSYVGGYSFYNWFGDSTLIEGNPLSPTNVGLPYVGAIRNGEVFDLAGQDLGDNIAYLAGGELTRGGSAPGVVRRIDALSGANKISGSVDWGLAPGERADVRSGASLRKTGINRVTFDRIRLTNDGVIEVAEGELLLHDGPRVTGDGRFVIGPGGKLTFDGSTPSAGGVLSYPVELRGGVLASPVAGGVVAADGSLLSGHGRVEGDLTAIVGSTIRVGAAGLSAPGWFTIEDFDSYAPGNVRDVASPPWTAHENTSLADIESVGGDNALSYGWSQEFRGASRGLGDGGAVEEDDTATVFFRFRSKTDDPDHSLGLGDQATTGGVQFGDYETQIRLLDDPSATGTFLIDARNGGAFTAPLATGLATDEWHNVWMVIDQATDQYDVYLSTGEADAVKLNATPLAFRNGADSALDSFLALAGGSPIDNGALVDDIVYLHGENLTNPLLGGDPGVVVLPKTLTVEGDFVLQSGAVLELDLFDAASHDVLAITGELAAGGMLRVSLDPGAPGLGEGEEIDLLDFTTWSGGFDTIELPGLAHGLVWDASRLATDGVLAVAEGLTGDYNGNGVVDAADFTVWRDSLGQTDLIPMSGADGDGDGQVTQADYALWVANFGAVLDGGAAAIPEPTSLALVLLAASLLTRGRRRQL
;
A
#
# COMPACT_ATOMS: atom_id res chain seq x y z
N MET A 1 -63.85 -1.96 -20.37
CA MET A 1 -65.07 -2.79 -20.39
C MET A 1 -64.67 -4.26 -20.21
N PRO A 2 -65.46 -5.06 -19.47
CA PRO A 2 -65.05 -6.35 -18.88
C PRO A 2 -65.43 -7.56 -19.75
N GLY A 3 -64.96 -8.77 -19.38
CA GLY A 3 -65.75 -10.00 -19.57
C GLY A 3 -65.08 -11.22 -20.20
N ARG A 4 -64.50 -12.08 -19.35
CA ARG A 4 -64.38 -13.57 -19.43
C ARG A 4 -65.73 -14.27 -19.82
N PRO A 5 -65.86 -15.63 -19.86
CA PRO A 5 -64.94 -16.79 -20.06
C PRO A 5 -65.55 -17.96 -20.93
N ARG A 6 -64.82 -19.09 -21.13
CA ARG A 6 -65.13 -20.47 -20.61
C ARG A 6 -64.32 -21.64 -21.26
N PRO A 7 -64.24 -22.85 -20.61
CA PRO A 7 -63.03 -23.72 -20.54
C PRO A 7 -63.23 -25.26 -20.78
N GLY A 8 -62.18 -26.07 -20.54
CA GLY A 8 -62.17 -27.51 -20.17
C GLY A 8 -60.76 -28.13 -20.33
N LYS A 9 -60.19 -29.08 -19.54
CA LYS A 9 -60.61 -30.05 -18.49
C LYS A 9 -59.38 -30.50 -17.65
N ARG A 10 -59.63 -31.05 -16.43
CA ARG A 10 -58.71 -31.59 -15.38
C ARG A 10 -58.53 -33.12 -15.46
N VAL A 11 -57.49 -33.69 -14.78
CA VAL A 11 -57.45 -34.87 -13.84
C VAL A 11 -56.06 -34.84 -13.12
N PHE A 12 -55.86 -34.66 -11.80
CA PHE A 12 -55.98 -35.46 -10.53
C PHE A 12 -54.91 -36.54 -10.21
N TYR A 13 -54.33 -36.40 -9.00
CA TYR A 13 -53.26 -37.14 -8.30
C TYR A 13 -53.68 -38.50 -7.71
N ARG A 14 -52.72 -39.43 -7.53
CA ARG A 14 -52.68 -40.40 -6.40
C ARG A 14 -51.26 -40.94 -6.13
N ASP A 15 -50.99 -41.11 -4.85
CA ASP A 15 -49.73 -41.51 -4.20
C ASP A 15 -49.70 -43.02 -3.87
N THR A 16 -48.50 -43.63 -3.76
CA THR A 16 -48.06 -44.61 -2.71
C THR A 16 -46.74 -45.33 -3.05
N THR A 17 -45.89 -45.38 -2.03
CA THR A 17 -44.59 -46.05 -1.82
C THR A 17 -44.53 -47.57 -2.04
N THR A 18 -43.40 -48.14 -2.51
CA THR A 18 -42.67 -49.29 -1.87
C THR A 18 -41.36 -49.73 -2.59
N THR A 19 -40.29 -49.87 -1.79
CA THR A 19 -39.18 -50.88 -1.74
C THR A 19 -38.23 -51.22 -2.92
N ALA A 20 -36.95 -51.29 -2.51
CA ALA A 20 -35.73 -51.66 -3.24
C ALA A 20 -35.61 -53.15 -3.67
N HIS A 21 -34.81 -53.42 -4.71
CA HIS A 21 -33.79 -54.50 -4.73
C HIS A 21 -32.87 -54.48 -5.97
N ASN A 22 -31.57 -54.40 -5.70
CA ASN A 22 -30.36 -54.96 -6.36
C ASN A 22 -30.45 -55.52 -7.80
N LEU A 23 -29.51 -55.09 -8.67
CA LEU A 23 -28.60 -56.03 -9.38
C LEU A 23 -27.30 -55.35 -9.85
N LYS A 24 -26.16 -56.03 -9.61
CA LYS A 24 -24.78 -55.73 -10.01
C LYS A 24 -24.46 -56.14 -11.46
N MET A 25 -23.31 -55.66 -11.96
CA MET A 25 -22.53 -56.00 -13.18
C MET A 25 -22.90 -55.18 -14.43
N SER A 26 -21.98 -54.62 -15.24
CA SER A 26 -20.57 -54.92 -15.50
C SER A 26 -19.82 -53.69 -16.05
N ILE A 27 -18.50 -53.69 -15.83
CA ILE A 27 -17.50 -52.69 -16.20
C ILE A 27 -17.07 -52.87 -17.68
N ARG A 28 -16.64 -51.77 -18.33
CA ARG A 28 -15.58 -51.57 -19.37
C ARG A 28 -15.98 -50.93 -20.72
N PRO A 29 -15.07 -50.15 -21.36
CA PRO A 29 -15.29 -48.74 -21.64
C PRO A 29 -15.32 -48.41 -23.14
N LEU A 30 -15.87 -47.26 -23.52
CA LEU A 30 -15.60 -46.65 -24.81
C LEU A 30 -15.07 -45.23 -24.61
N THR A 31 -13.78 -45.10 -24.89
CA THR A 31 -13.04 -43.88 -25.20
C THR A 31 -13.68 -43.09 -26.34
N ALA A 32 -13.47 -41.77 -26.27
CA ALA A 32 -13.68 -40.74 -27.30
C ALA A 32 -15.12 -40.21 -27.45
N VAL A 33 -15.43 -39.14 -26.72
CA VAL A 33 -15.66 -37.76 -27.23
C VAL A 33 -15.91 -36.88 -25.99
N LEU A 34 -14.87 -36.26 -25.46
CA LEU A 34 -15.00 -35.09 -24.59
C LEU A 34 -13.84 -34.16 -24.94
N ALA A 35 -13.93 -33.56 -26.12
CA ALA A 35 -13.07 -32.47 -26.52
C ALA A 35 -13.79 -31.16 -26.21
N ALA A 36 -13.16 -30.38 -25.31
CA ALA A 36 -13.26 -28.93 -25.18
C ALA A 36 -14.65 -28.33 -24.85
N LEU A 37 -15.02 -28.34 -23.57
CA LEU A 37 -15.42 -27.10 -22.91
C LEU A 37 -14.19 -26.60 -22.14
N LEU A 38 -13.26 -25.98 -22.86
CA LEU A 38 -12.28 -25.11 -22.22
C LEU A 38 -13.07 -23.87 -21.80
N VAL A 39 -13.33 -23.73 -20.50
CA VAL A 39 -13.55 -22.41 -19.93
C VAL A 39 -12.25 -21.65 -20.22
N PHE A 40 -12.28 -20.74 -21.19
CA PHE A 40 -11.24 -19.72 -21.29
C PHE A 40 -11.37 -18.89 -20.01
N ALA A 41 -10.61 -19.26 -18.97
CA ALA A 41 -10.04 -18.23 -18.12
C ALA A 41 -9.31 -17.30 -19.09
N THR A 42 -9.85 -16.11 -19.31
CA THR A 42 -9.16 -15.08 -20.05
C THR A 42 -7.89 -14.80 -19.28
N ALA A 43 -6.76 -15.37 -19.72
CA ALA A 43 -5.47 -14.88 -19.28
C ALA A 43 -5.51 -13.37 -19.48
N ALA A 44 -5.37 -12.60 -18.40
CA ALA A 44 -5.29 -11.16 -18.48
C ALA A 44 -4.23 -10.82 -19.53
N CYS A 45 -4.60 -10.06 -20.56
CA CYS A 45 -3.62 -9.61 -21.53
C CYS A 45 -2.67 -8.66 -20.80
N PRO A 46 -1.34 -8.87 -20.83
CA PRO A 46 -0.42 -8.00 -20.14
C PRO A 46 -0.58 -6.56 -20.64
N ALA A 47 -0.37 -5.59 -19.76
CA ALA A 47 -0.32 -4.18 -20.12
C ALA A 47 0.58 -3.98 -21.35
N GLN A 48 0.20 -3.10 -22.27
CA GLN A 48 0.95 -2.89 -23.51
C GLN A 48 1.45 -1.46 -23.59
N ILE A 49 2.55 -1.18 -22.90
CA ILE A 49 3.14 0.16 -22.81
C ILE A 49 3.57 0.63 -24.20
N VAL A 50 4.37 -0.17 -24.91
CA VAL A 50 4.85 0.14 -26.26
C VAL A 50 3.87 -0.40 -27.31
N SER A 51 3.37 0.49 -28.17
CA SER A 51 2.52 0.11 -29.30
C SER A 51 2.84 0.95 -30.53
N SER A 52 3.10 0.27 -31.66
CA SER A 52 3.16 0.92 -32.98
C SER A 52 1.77 1.19 -33.58
N LYS A 53 0.71 0.62 -33.00
CA LYS A 53 -0.67 0.73 -33.48
C LYS A 53 -1.44 1.86 -32.80
N ARG A 54 -1.06 2.24 -31.57
CA ARG A 54 -1.70 3.32 -30.81
C ARG A 54 -1.40 4.67 -31.45
N GLY A 55 -2.46 5.37 -31.85
CA GLY A 55 -2.42 6.66 -32.52
C GLY A 55 -2.91 7.81 -31.66
N PHE A 56 -2.72 9.04 -32.12
CA PHE A 56 -3.39 10.21 -31.56
C PHE A 56 -3.82 11.18 -32.67
N ALA A 57 -5.06 11.64 -32.59
CA ALA A 57 -5.64 12.61 -33.52
C ALA A 57 -5.81 13.95 -32.80
N ASP A 58 -5.11 14.98 -33.28
CA ASP A 58 -5.33 16.35 -32.82
C ASP A 58 -4.96 17.36 -33.92
N VAL A 59 -5.49 18.58 -33.89
CA VAL A 59 -5.17 19.63 -34.88
C VAL A 59 -3.74 20.14 -34.74
N ASN A 60 -3.18 20.09 -33.53
CA ASN A 60 -1.82 20.50 -33.22
C ASN A 60 -1.18 19.62 -32.13
N PRO A 61 -0.99 18.30 -32.37
CA PRO A 61 -0.39 17.38 -31.40
C PRO A 61 0.97 17.89 -30.95
N GLY A 62 1.22 17.97 -29.65
CA GLY A 62 2.52 18.31 -29.08
C GLY A 62 3.29 17.06 -28.64
N SER A 63 4.60 17.22 -28.47
CA SER A 63 5.46 16.12 -28.00
C SER A 63 5.06 15.62 -26.61
N ASN A 64 4.57 16.51 -25.73
CA ASN A 64 4.10 16.14 -24.40
C ASN A 64 2.84 15.28 -24.47
N GLU A 65 1.81 15.65 -25.27
CA GLU A 65 0.60 14.85 -25.44
C GLU A 65 0.93 13.46 -25.99
N LEU A 66 1.78 13.39 -27.02
CA LEU A 66 2.18 12.14 -27.64
C LEU A 66 2.92 11.23 -26.67
N GLN A 67 3.79 11.79 -25.83
CA GLN A 67 4.50 11.07 -24.80
C GLN A 67 3.57 10.62 -23.67
N THR A 68 2.68 11.49 -23.18
CA THR A 68 1.71 11.16 -22.13
C THR A 68 0.80 10.01 -22.57
N LEU A 69 0.45 9.96 -23.85
CA LEU A 69 -0.41 8.92 -24.43
C LEU A 69 0.33 7.64 -24.84
N ASN A 70 1.66 7.59 -24.71
CA ASN A 70 2.47 6.51 -25.26
C ASN A 70 2.14 6.22 -26.74
N ALA A 71 1.97 7.28 -27.54
CA ALA A 71 1.50 7.17 -28.92
C ALA A 71 2.62 6.72 -29.87
N GLY A 72 2.36 5.68 -30.67
CA GLY A 72 3.28 5.21 -31.71
C GLY A 72 3.18 6.01 -33.01
N TRP A 73 2.02 6.60 -33.29
CA TRP A 73 1.81 7.47 -34.45
C TRP A 73 0.78 8.56 -34.16
N TYR A 74 0.67 9.55 -35.04
CA TYR A 74 -0.32 10.62 -34.93
C TYR A 74 -0.66 11.25 -36.29
N TYR A 75 -1.81 11.93 -36.35
CA TYR A 75 -2.22 12.72 -37.51
C TYR A 75 -3.00 13.97 -37.07
N ARG A 76 -3.23 14.89 -38.03
CA ARG A 76 -3.87 16.20 -37.78
C ARG A 76 -4.85 16.69 -38.84
N TRP A 77 -5.51 15.76 -39.53
CA TRP A 77 -6.42 16.07 -40.65
C TRP A 77 -5.80 16.91 -41.77
N GLY A 78 -4.47 16.83 -41.95
CA GLY A 78 -3.75 17.60 -42.97
C GLY A 78 -2.43 16.97 -43.39
N PRO A 79 -1.81 17.49 -44.47
CA PRO A 79 -0.64 16.88 -45.09
C PRO A 79 0.68 17.28 -44.42
N ASP A 80 0.69 18.31 -43.55
CA ASP A 80 1.90 18.93 -43.02
C ASP A 80 2.20 18.50 -41.60
N LYS A 81 3.43 18.04 -41.34
CA LYS A 81 3.90 17.71 -39.98
C LYS A 81 3.84 18.94 -39.06
N PRO A 82 3.16 18.87 -37.90
CA PRO A 82 3.09 19.97 -36.95
C PRO A 82 4.44 20.18 -36.25
N SER A 83 4.88 21.43 -36.09
CA SER A 83 6.12 21.75 -35.40
C SER A 83 6.06 21.50 -33.89
N SER A 84 4.87 21.48 -33.29
CA SER A 84 4.64 21.17 -31.87
C SER A 84 5.03 19.74 -31.50
N ALA A 85 5.02 18.80 -32.45
CA ALA A 85 5.43 17.42 -32.25
C ALA A 85 6.95 17.20 -32.40
N ALA A 86 7.74 18.28 -32.52
CA ALA A 86 9.18 18.18 -32.62
C ALA A 86 9.78 17.47 -31.39
N GLY A 87 10.67 16.51 -31.64
CA GLY A 87 11.29 15.70 -30.59
C GLY A 87 10.49 14.46 -30.16
N SER A 88 9.27 14.26 -30.67
CA SER A 88 8.54 12.99 -30.46
C SER A 88 9.09 11.86 -31.33
N SER A 89 9.13 10.66 -30.77
CA SER A 89 9.42 9.40 -31.48
C SER A 89 8.21 8.85 -32.26
N ALA A 90 7.00 9.38 -32.03
CA ALA A 90 5.80 8.96 -32.73
C ALA A 90 5.85 9.30 -34.23
N GLN A 91 5.37 8.38 -35.07
CA GLN A 91 5.36 8.57 -36.53
C GLN A 91 4.23 9.50 -36.97
N PHE A 92 4.55 10.52 -37.78
CA PHE A 92 3.52 11.35 -38.41
C PHE A 92 2.91 10.63 -39.60
N VAL A 93 1.58 10.56 -39.65
CA VAL A 93 0.81 10.03 -40.78
C VAL A 93 0.04 11.18 -41.45
N PRO A 94 0.53 11.71 -42.59
CA PRO A 94 -0.13 12.79 -43.31
C PRO A 94 -1.52 12.38 -43.81
N MET A 95 -2.44 13.34 -43.87
CA MET A 95 -3.77 13.14 -44.44
C MET A 95 -4.03 14.06 -45.63
N ILE A 96 -4.63 13.50 -46.67
CA ILE A 96 -5.23 14.25 -47.77
C ILE A 96 -6.73 14.27 -47.53
N TRP A 97 -7.20 15.29 -46.82
CA TRP A 97 -8.54 15.35 -46.25
C TRP A 97 -9.64 15.33 -47.31
N GLY A 98 -9.43 15.97 -48.47
CA GLY A 98 -10.38 15.97 -49.58
C GLY A 98 -9.74 16.13 -50.95
N GLY A 99 -10.52 15.94 -52.01
CA GLY A 99 -10.02 15.95 -53.39
C GLY A 99 -9.32 17.25 -53.82
N PHE A 100 -9.63 18.38 -53.16
CA PHE A 100 -8.97 19.66 -53.40
C PHE A 100 -7.47 19.66 -53.04
N GLN A 101 -7.02 18.73 -52.18
CA GLN A 101 -5.62 18.52 -51.84
C GLN A 101 -4.93 17.45 -52.70
N ALA A 102 -5.66 16.74 -53.57
CA ALA A 102 -5.11 15.68 -54.41
C ALA A 102 -4.38 16.25 -55.64
N ASN A 103 -3.20 16.85 -55.42
CA ASN A 103 -2.38 17.47 -56.47
C ASN A 103 -0.88 17.21 -56.25
N THR A 104 -0.07 17.44 -57.29
CA THR A 104 1.39 17.17 -57.28
C THR A 104 2.14 17.95 -56.20
N SER A 105 1.71 19.18 -55.86
CA SER A 105 2.39 19.99 -54.84
C SER A 105 2.26 19.35 -53.46
N THR A 106 1.05 18.93 -53.08
CA THR A 106 0.80 18.25 -51.81
C THR A 106 1.53 16.91 -51.74
N ILE A 107 1.52 16.14 -52.83
CA ILE A 107 2.25 14.86 -52.90
C ILE A 107 3.76 15.06 -52.73
N ASN A 108 4.36 16.01 -53.45
CA ASN A 108 5.78 16.32 -53.32
C ASN A 108 6.13 16.83 -51.91
N ASN A 109 5.25 17.62 -51.30
CA ASN A 109 5.44 18.07 -49.92
C ASN A 109 5.47 16.88 -48.95
N ILE A 110 4.55 15.92 -49.08
CA ILE A 110 4.54 14.70 -48.28
C ILE A 110 5.81 13.87 -48.52
N LEU A 111 6.22 13.67 -49.77
CA LEU A 111 7.42 12.89 -50.11
C LEU A 111 8.73 13.52 -49.62
N ASN A 112 8.74 14.82 -49.38
CA ASN A 112 9.89 15.54 -48.82
C ASN A 112 9.91 15.51 -47.27
N GLN A 113 8.89 14.96 -46.62
CA GLN A 113 8.87 14.80 -45.17
C GLN A 113 9.56 13.50 -44.75
N ASP A 114 10.43 13.58 -43.75
CA ASP A 114 11.17 12.41 -43.26
C ASP A 114 10.24 11.40 -42.57
N GLY A 115 10.45 10.12 -42.88
CA GLY A 115 9.81 9.00 -42.16
C GLY A 115 8.34 8.73 -42.50
N VAL A 116 7.80 9.34 -43.57
CA VAL A 116 6.43 9.05 -44.02
C VAL A 116 6.36 7.67 -44.67
N GLU A 117 5.63 6.75 -44.04
CA GLU A 117 5.35 5.42 -44.59
C GLU A 117 3.91 5.24 -45.06
N TRP A 118 2.98 5.94 -44.44
CA TRP A 118 1.53 5.84 -44.69
C TRP A 118 0.94 7.23 -44.92
N VAL A 119 -0.05 7.31 -45.80
CA VAL A 119 -0.86 8.51 -46.04
C VAL A 119 -2.33 8.16 -45.93
N LEU A 120 -3.06 8.92 -45.13
CA LEU A 120 -4.51 8.83 -44.98
C LEU A 120 -5.24 9.49 -46.15
N GLY A 121 -6.26 8.80 -46.66
CA GLY A 121 -7.16 9.29 -47.70
C GLY A 121 -8.18 10.32 -47.19
N PHE A 122 -9.24 10.50 -47.97
CA PHE A 122 -10.26 11.52 -47.71
C PHE A 122 -11.06 11.26 -46.43
N ASN A 123 -11.43 12.33 -45.71
CA ASN A 123 -12.16 12.27 -44.44
C ASN A 123 -13.68 12.27 -44.66
N GLU A 124 -14.33 11.17 -44.31
CA GLU A 124 -15.79 10.99 -44.38
C GLU A 124 -16.40 11.57 -45.68
N PRO A 125 -15.92 11.16 -46.86
CA PRO A 125 -16.33 11.76 -48.13
C PRO A 125 -17.83 11.60 -48.43
N GLU A 126 -18.50 10.61 -47.85
CA GLU A 126 -19.94 10.42 -47.99
C GLU A 126 -20.76 11.51 -47.27
N ARG A 127 -20.15 12.22 -46.31
CA ARG A 127 -20.84 13.19 -45.46
C ARG A 127 -20.79 14.61 -46.03
N PRO A 128 -21.93 15.34 -46.01
CA PRO A 128 -22.01 16.69 -46.57
C PRO A 128 -21.27 17.75 -45.73
N ASP A 129 -21.08 17.49 -44.43
CA ASP A 129 -20.38 18.33 -43.46
C ASP A 129 -18.87 18.03 -43.38
N GLN A 130 -18.38 17.09 -44.19
CA GLN A 130 -16.98 16.63 -44.22
C GLN A 130 -16.41 16.80 -45.64
N ALA A 131 -15.62 15.86 -46.17
CA ALA A 131 -15.00 16.03 -47.48
C ALA A 131 -16.02 16.13 -48.63
N ASN A 132 -17.24 15.60 -48.44
CA ASN A 132 -18.40 15.76 -49.32
C ASN A 132 -18.08 15.50 -50.81
N MET A 133 -17.77 14.25 -51.12
CA MET A 133 -17.36 13.80 -52.44
C MET A 133 -18.22 12.63 -52.89
N SER A 134 -18.70 12.69 -54.14
CA SER A 134 -19.20 11.48 -54.80
C SER A 134 -18.06 10.48 -55.00
N VAL A 135 -18.39 9.20 -55.13
CA VAL A 135 -17.42 8.15 -55.47
C VAL A 135 -16.66 8.51 -56.76
N SER A 136 -17.34 9.05 -57.77
CA SER A 136 -16.70 9.47 -59.02
C SER A 136 -15.67 10.61 -58.85
N GLN A 137 -15.97 11.60 -58.01
CA GLN A 137 -15.03 12.67 -57.67
C GLN A 137 -13.83 12.13 -56.89
N ALA A 138 -14.08 11.22 -55.95
CA ALA A 138 -13.03 10.57 -55.18
C ALA A 138 -12.12 9.72 -56.07
N ILE A 139 -12.66 8.90 -56.97
CA ILE A 139 -11.89 8.10 -57.93
C ILE A 139 -11.03 8.98 -58.84
N SER A 140 -11.59 10.07 -59.38
CA SER A 140 -10.81 11.01 -60.21
C SER A 140 -9.65 11.64 -59.44
N SER A 141 -9.87 11.99 -58.16
CA SER A 141 -8.83 12.53 -57.29
C SER A 141 -7.79 11.44 -56.92
N TRP A 142 -8.26 10.23 -56.68
CA TRP A 142 -7.45 9.07 -56.29
C TRP A 142 -6.52 8.60 -57.40
N GLN A 143 -6.90 8.76 -58.68
CA GLN A 143 -5.98 8.53 -59.80
C GLN A 143 -4.70 9.38 -59.68
N THR A 144 -4.83 10.64 -59.24
CA THR A 144 -3.69 11.53 -59.00
C THR A 144 -2.82 11.03 -57.85
N LEU A 145 -3.44 10.62 -56.74
CA LEU A 145 -2.73 10.07 -55.58
C LEU A 145 -2.01 8.76 -55.93
N SER A 146 -2.75 7.80 -56.48
CA SER A 146 -2.22 6.50 -56.90
C SER A 146 -1.05 6.65 -57.86
N SER A 147 -1.14 7.57 -58.84
CA SER A 147 -0.05 7.80 -59.78
C SER A 147 1.14 8.52 -59.13
N GLY A 148 0.89 9.52 -58.29
CA GLY A 148 1.93 10.33 -57.67
C GLY A 148 2.75 9.59 -56.62
N PHE A 149 2.15 8.63 -55.92
CA PHE A 149 2.84 7.76 -54.97
C PHE A 149 3.32 6.44 -55.61
N SER A 150 2.98 6.18 -56.89
CA SER A 150 3.45 4.99 -57.59
C SER A 150 4.97 4.95 -57.71
N GLY A 151 5.58 3.82 -57.38
CA GLY A 151 7.04 3.65 -57.39
C GLY A 151 7.76 4.22 -56.16
N THR A 152 7.02 4.79 -55.19
CA THR A 152 7.56 5.17 -53.87
C THR A 152 7.32 4.06 -52.85
N GLY A 153 7.98 4.14 -51.68
CA GLY A 153 7.72 3.24 -50.55
C GLY A 153 6.45 3.59 -49.75
N VAL A 154 5.80 4.73 -50.06
CA VAL A 154 4.65 5.25 -49.32
C VAL A 154 3.40 4.44 -49.65
N LYS A 155 2.63 4.10 -48.62
CA LYS A 155 1.38 3.34 -48.69
C LYS A 155 0.17 4.27 -48.55
N LEU A 156 -0.90 3.97 -49.27
CA LEU A 156 -2.14 4.74 -49.24
C LEU A 156 -3.21 4.00 -48.46
N ILE A 157 -3.76 4.66 -47.45
CA ILE A 157 -4.93 4.19 -46.70
C ILE A 157 -6.16 4.78 -47.38
N SER A 158 -7.20 3.96 -47.59
CA SER A 158 -8.45 4.37 -48.24
C SER A 158 -9.05 5.64 -47.59
N PRO A 159 -10.04 6.29 -48.24
CA PRO A 159 -10.90 7.23 -47.54
C PRO A 159 -11.47 6.61 -46.26
N GLY A 160 -11.46 7.37 -45.16
CA GLY A 160 -12.02 6.96 -43.87
C GLY A 160 -13.48 7.39 -43.79
N VAL A 161 -14.39 6.44 -43.97
CA VAL A 161 -15.85 6.68 -43.94
C VAL A 161 -16.40 6.56 -42.52
N SER A 162 -17.49 7.25 -42.19
CA SER A 162 -18.28 6.90 -41.01
C SER A 162 -18.89 5.51 -41.19
N ASP A 163 -18.89 4.68 -40.13
CA ASP A 163 -19.40 3.30 -40.17
C ASP A 163 -20.94 3.19 -40.22
N THR A 164 -21.59 4.05 -40.99
CA THR A 164 -23.02 4.00 -41.28
C THR A 164 -23.30 3.12 -42.51
N GLY A 165 -24.58 2.81 -42.78
CA GLY A 165 -24.95 2.10 -44.01
C GLY A 165 -24.56 2.85 -45.29
N GLU A 166 -24.62 4.19 -45.26
CA GLU A 166 -24.23 5.04 -46.39
C GLU A 166 -22.71 5.04 -46.59
N GLY A 167 -21.93 5.21 -45.52
CA GLY A 167 -20.47 5.18 -45.58
C GLY A 167 -19.92 3.83 -46.04
N GLN A 168 -20.47 2.73 -45.54
CA GLN A 168 -20.09 1.38 -45.99
C GLN A 168 -20.39 1.17 -47.48
N ALA A 169 -21.56 1.60 -47.96
CA ALA A 169 -21.94 1.49 -49.37
C ALA A 169 -21.04 2.35 -50.26
N TRP A 170 -20.73 3.58 -49.82
CA TRP A 170 -19.83 4.49 -50.51
C TRP A 170 -18.43 3.88 -50.65
N LEU A 171 -17.87 3.34 -49.55
CA LEU A 171 -16.55 2.73 -49.56
C LEU A 171 -16.51 1.48 -50.44
N ALA A 172 -17.56 0.64 -50.42
CA ALA A 172 -17.62 -0.54 -51.25
C ALA A 172 -17.60 -0.20 -52.76
N ASP A 173 -18.34 0.84 -53.19
CA ASP A 173 -18.32 1.32 -54.57
C ASP A 173 -16.95 1.92 -54.94
N PHE A 174 -16.38 2.75 -54.05
CA PHE A 174 -15.02 3.29 -54.24
C PHE A 174 -13.97 2.18 -54.39
N MET A 175 -13.94 1.20 -53.48
CA MET A 175 -12.98 0.10 -53.52
C MET A 175 -13.18 -0.78 -54.76
N GLY A 176 -14.42 -1.02 -55.18
CA GLY A 176 -14.74 -1.74 -56.41
C GLY A 176 -14.22 -1.03 -57.66
N GLN A 177 -14.39 0.30 -57.74
CA GLN A 177 -13.89 1.10 -58.85
C GLN A 177 -12.36 1.27 -58.83
N ALA A 178 -11.76 1.45 -57.65
CA ALA A 178 -10.32 1.52 -57.48
C ALA A 178 -9.63 0.22 -57.92
N ASN A 179 -10.17 -0.93 -57.47
CA ASN A 179 -9.66 -2.25 -57.87
C ASN A 179 -9.82 -2.51 -59.36
N SER A 180 -10.97 -2.17 -59.97
CA SER A 180 -11.18 -2.38 -61.41
C SER A 180 -10.27 -1.52 -62.29
N GLN A 181 -9.78 -0.40 -61.76
CA GLN A 181 -8.82 0.50 -62.41
C GLN A 181 -7.36 0.25 -62.01
N GLY A 182 -7.10 -0.70 -61.12
CA GLY A 182 -5.75 -1.00 -60.62
C GLY A 182 -5.12 0.15 -59.83
N LEU A 183 -5.93 0.95 -59.14
CA LEU A 183 -5.44 2.04 -58.30
C LEU A 183 -4.84 1.51 -56.99
N LYS A 184 -3.78 2.16 -56.52
CA LYS A 184 -3.08 1.83 -55.27
C LYS A 184 -3.97 2.13 -54.06
N VAL A 185 -4.27 1.09 -53.28
CA VAL A 185 -4.86 1.15 -51.93
C VAL A 185 -4.21 0.05 -51.11
N ASP A 186 -3.49 0.40 -50.05
CA ASP A 186 -2.67 -0.52 -49.26
C ASP A 186 -3.23 -0.77 -47.85
N GLY A 187 -4.21 0.03 -47.42
CA GLY A 187 -4.92 -0.10 -46.16
C GLY A 187 -6.36 0.40 -46.29
N VAL A 188 -7.24 -0.04 -45.40
CA VAL A 188 -8.64 0.41 -45.35
C VAL A 188 -8.89 1.16 -44.05
N ALA A 189 -9.54 2.32 -44.13
CA ALA A 189 -9.91 3.13 -42.98
C ALA A 189 -11.42 3.25 -42.79
N PHE A 190 -11.83 3.40 -41.53
CA PHE A 190 -13.19 3.77 -41.15
C PHE A 190 -13.19 4.46 -39.79
N HIS A 191 -14.26 5.21 -39.52
CA HIS A 191 -14.54 5.87 -38.25
C HIS A 191 -15.74 5.23 -37.57
N TRP A 192 -15.68 5.06 -36.25
CA TRP A 192 -16.74 4.42 -35.49
C TRP A 192 -17.11 5.20 -34.24
N TYR A 193 -18.35 5.66 -34.17
CA TYR A 193 -18.92 6.26 -32.98
C TYR A 193 -20.16 5.47 -32.58
N GLY A 194 -19.99 4.53 -31.66
CA GLY A 194 -21.07 3.60 -31.29
C GLY A 194 -21.68 3.89 -29.92
N ALA A 195 -22.74 3.12 -29.63
CA ALA A 195 -23.55 3.11 -28.40
C ALA A 195 -23.65 4.45 -27.65
N SER A 196 -24.79 5.12 -27.79
CA SER A 196 -25.16 6.32 -27.02
C SER A 196 -25.63 6.00 -25.59
N THR A 197 -25.16 4.91 -24.98
CA THR A 197 -25.58 4.51 -23.62
C THR A 197 -24.42 3.87 -22.84
N PRO A 198 -24.22 4.25 -21.57
CA PRO A 198 -23.19 3.69 -20.72
C PRO A 198 -23.56 2.30 -20.15
N ASN A 199 -24.76 1.78 -20.41
CA ASN A 199 -25.28 0.56 -19.80
C ASN A 199 -24.72 -0.75 -20.39
N ASP A 200 -24.08 -0.71 -21.56
CA ASP A 200 -23.53 -1.91 -22.22
C ASP A 200 -22.19 -1.64 -22.96
N PRO A 201 -21.14 -1.23 -22.24
CA PRO A 201 -19.83 -0.94 -22.84
C PRO A 201 -19.15 -2.20 -23.41
N ILE A 202 -19.42 -3.39 -22.85
CA ILE A 202 -18.88 -4.66 -23.35
C ILE A 202 -19.57 -5.05 -24.67
N GLY A 203 -20.90 -4.90 -24.77
CA GLY A 203 -21.61 -5.08 -26.02
C GLY A 203 -21.15 -4.11 -27.10
N ALA A 204 -20.91 -2.85 -26.75
CA ALA A 204 -20.32 -1.86 -27.64
C ALA A 204 -18.92 -2.28 -28.13
N ALA A 205 -18.05 -2.76 -27.23
CA ALA A 205 -16.73 -3.29 -27.57
C ALA A 205 -16.81 -4.48 -28.53
N ASN A 206 -17.74 -5.41 -28.29
CA ASN A 206 -17.97 -6.55 -29.17
C ASN A 206 -18.44 -6.13 -30.56
N SER A 207 -19.36 -5.16 -30.64
CA SER A 207 -19.86 -4.60 -31.89
C SER A 207 -18.73 -3.94 -32.69
N PHE A 208 -17.94 -3.10 -32.03
CA PHE A 208 -16.79 -2.41 -32.61
C PHE A 208 -15.75 -3.40 -33.15
N ILE A 209 -15.35 -4.40 -32.37
CA ILE A 209 -14.34 -5.35 -32.83
C ILE A 209 -14.88 -6.23 -33.96
N SER A 210 -16.15 -6.65 -33.90
CA SER A 210 -16.79 -7.34 -35.04
C SER A 210 -16.75 -6.48 -36.31
N ARG A 211 -16.80 -5.14 -36.17
CA ARG A 211 -16.67 -4.24 -37.29
C ARG A 211 -15.27 -4.22 -37.87
N VAL A 212 -14.25 -4.11 -37.03
CA VAL A 212 -12.84 -4.17 -37.43
C VAL A 212 -12.59 -5.44 -38.25
N ASP A 213 -13.07 -6.59 -37.76
CA ASP A 213 -12.91 -7.89 -38.43
C ASP A 213 -13.65 -7.89 -39.78
N SER A 214 -14.82 -7.28 -39.87
CA SER A 214 -15.59 -7.18 -41.12
C SER A 214 -14.85 -6.39 -42.21
N TYR A 215 -14.27 -5.24 -41.89
CA TYR A 215 -13.50 -4.46 -42.88
C TYR A 215 -12.31 -5.26 -43.41
N HIS A 216 -11.57 -5.95 -42.53
CA HIS A 216 -10.47 -6.80 -42.97
C HIS A 216 -10.97 -7.94 -43.87
N ASN A 217 -12.04 -8.63 -43.47
CA ASN A 217 -12.60 -9.75 -44.23
C ASN A 217 -13.15 -9.32 -45.61
N SER A 218 -13.69 -8.10 -45.73
CA SER A 218 -14.20 -7.58 -47.00
C SER A 218 -13.10 -7.20 -48.00
N TYR A 219 -11.97 -6.67 -47.53
CA TYR A 219 -10.96 -6.07 -48.41
C TYR A 219 -9.61 -6.79 -48.42
N GLY A 220 -9.32 -7.63 -47.42
CA GLY A 220 -8.04 -8.33 -47.28
C GLY A 220 -6.85 -7.41 -46.98
N LEU A 221 -7.10 -6.16 -46.59
CA LEU A 221 -6.09 -5.13 -46.32
C LEU A 221 -5.93 -4.87 -44.81
N PRO A 222 -4.77 -4.33 -44.38
CA PRO A 222 -4.62 -3.77 -43.04
C PRO A 222 -5.70 -2.72 -42.74
N VAL A 223 -6.26 -2.77 -41.53
CA VAL A 223 -7.34 -1.90 -41.08
C VAL A 223 -6.79 -0.77 -40.22
N TRP A 224 -7.18 0.46 -40.53
CA TRP A 224 -6.86 1.67 -39.79
C TRP A 224 -8.13 2.27 -39.20
N ILE A 225 -8.21 2.33 -37.87
CA ILE A 225 -9.35 2.93 -37.16
C ILE A 225 -8.95 4.34 -36.73
N THR A 226 -9.07 5.30 -37.64
CA THR A 226 -8.52 6.64 -37.42
C THR A 226 -9.30 7.48 -36.42
N GLU A 227 -10.58 7.16 -36.20
CA GLU A 227 -11.40 7.80 -35.18
C GLU A 227 -12.37 6.78 -34.59
N PHE A 228 -12.36 6.63 -33.26
CA PHE A 228 -13.40 5.86 -32.58
C PHE A 228 -13.64 6.31 -31.14
N ALA A 229 -14.89 6.23 -30.68
CA ALA A 229 -15.29 6.39 -29.28
C ALA A 229 -16.71 5.83 -29.05
N MET A 230 -17.08 5.52 -27.81
CA MET A 230 -18.50 5.59 -27.44
C MET A 230 -18.86 7.05 -27.21
N HIS A 231 -19.96 7.51 -27.79
CA HIS A 231 -20.38 8.91 -27.66
C HIS A 231 -21.90 9.05 -27.62
N ASP A 232 -22.39 9.85 -26.67
CA ASP A 232 -23.81 10.14 -26.53
C ASP A 232 -24.22 11.41 -27.29
N TRP A 233 -24.53 11.23 -28.58
CA TRP A 233 -25.06 12.30 -29.43
C TRP A 233 -26.36 12.93 -28.92
N GLY A 234 -27.10 12.25 -28.04
CA GLY A 234 -28.37 12.73 -27.51
C GLY A 234 -28.24 13.60 -26.25
N GLY A 235 -27.08 13.61 -25.60
CA GLY A 235 -26.87 14.31 -24.32
C GLY A 235 -27.80 13.82 -23.20
N ASN A 236 -28.12 12.52 -23.21
CA ASN A 236 -28.94 11.84 -22.22
C ASN A 236 -28.17 11.47 -20.95
N TYR A 237 -26.85 11.32 -21.06
CA TYR A 237 -25.96 10.93 -19.96
C TYR A 237 -24.91 12.02 -19.70
N SER A 238 -24.40 12.06 -18.47
CA SER A 238 -23.29 12.94 -18.12
C SER A 238 -21.97 12.46 -18.74
N ASP A 239 -21.04 13.40 -18.95
CA ASP A 239 -19.68 13.08 -19.39
C ASP A 239 -19.00 12.08 -18.45
N GLN A 240 -19.28 12.13 -17.14
CA GLN A 240 -18.72 11.21 -16.16
C GLN A 240 -19.20 9.76 -16.36
N GLU A 241 -20.51 9.57 -16.57
CA GLU A 241 -21.09 8.25 -16.85
C GLU A 241 -20.52 7.66 -18.15
N MET A 242 -20.42 8.48 -19.19
CA MET A 242 -19.88 8.05 -20.47
C MET A 242 -18.36 7.81 -20.43
N ARG A 243 -17.59 8.58 -19.65
CA ARG A 243 -16.17 8.30 -19.38
C ARG A 243 -15.98 6.96 -18.68
N ALA A 244 -16.78 6.66 -17.66
CA ALA A 244 -16.73 5.36 -16.99
C ALA A 244 -17.00 4.20 -17.97
N ALA A 245 -18.00 4.36 -18.85
CA ALA A 245 -18.28 3.38 -19.90
C ALA A 245 -17.15 3.29 -20.95
N ASN A 246 -16.57 4.41 -21.38
CA ASN A 246 -15.45 4.46 -22.32
C ASN A 246 -14.19 3.78 -21.74
N ALA A 247 -13.94 3.90 -20.42
CA ALA A 247 -12.85 3.17 -19.76
C ALA A 247 -13.04 1.64 -19.88
N ILE A 248 -14.24 1.13 -19.56
CA ILE A 248 -14.58 -0.30 -19.70
C ILE A 248 -14.53 -0.76 -21.16
N PHE A 249 -14.98 0.09 -22.08
CA PHE A 249 -14.90 -0.17 -23.52
C PHE A 249 -13.44 -0.31 -23.97
N LEU A 250 -12.57 0.65 -23.62
CA LEU A 250 -11.15 0.64 -23.97
C LEU A 250 -10.41 -0.56 -23.39
N ASP A 251 -10.73 -0.95 -22.16
CA ASP A 251 -10.23 -2.17 -21.54
C ASP A 251 -10.47 -3.43 -22.38
N ASN A 252 -11.63 -3.49 -23.03
CA ASN A 252 -12.00 -4.62 -23.85
C ASN A 252 -11.44 -4.49 -25.28
N VAL A 253 -11.35 -3.28 -25.84
CA VAL A 253 -10.96 -3.10 -27.24
C VAL A 253 -9.46 -3.01 -27.46
N VAL A 254 -8.69 -2.35 -26.59
CA VAL A 254 -7.25 -2.13 -26.80
C VAL A 254 -6.49 -3.46 -26.92
N PRO A 255 -6.60 -4.44 -25.98
CA PRO A 255 -5.93 -5.74 -26.12
C PRO A 255 -6.36 -6.51 -27.38
N ARG A 256 -7.62 -6.34 -27.80
CA ARG A 256 -8.18 -6.99 -28.99
C ARG A 256 -7.66 -6.36 -30.28
N LEU A 257 -7.47 -5.04 -30.33
CA LEU A 257 -6.84 -4.36 -31.46
C LEU A 257 -5.37 -4.74 -31.56
N GLU A 258 -4.68 -4.80 -30.42
CA GLU A 258 -3.26 -5.12 -30.37
C GLU A 258 -2.95 -6.56 -30.81
N SER A 259 -3.76 -7.53 -30.39
CA SER A 259 -3.60 -8.94 -30.78
C SER A 259 -3.91 -9.22 -32.26
N ARG A 260 -4.57 -8.30 -32.97
CA ARG A 260 -4.91 -8.48 -34.40
C ARG A 260 -3.76 -8.03 -35.29
N SER A 261 -3.12 -8.98 -35.98
CA SER A 261 -2.00 -8.71 -36.89
C SER A 261 -2.35 -7.82 -38.09
N TYR A 262 -3.63 -7.75 -38.47
CA TYR A 262 -4.12 -6.92 -39.57
C TYR A 262 -4.58 -5.52 -39.14
N VAL A 263 -4.54 -5.17 -37.85
CA VAL A 263 -4.76 -3.77 -37.43
C VAL A 263 -3.46 -3.00 -37.66
N GLY A 264 -3.51 -2.01 -38.56
CA GLY A 264 -2.39 -1.15 -38.92
C GLY A 264 -2.22 0.04 -37.97
N GLY A 265 -3.33 0.57 -37.43
CA GLY A 265 -3.33 1.63 -36.43
C GLY A 265 -4.74 1.94 -35.93
N TYR A 266 -4.85 2.48 -34.72
CA TYR A 266 -6.10 2.95 -34.14
C TYR A 266 -5.88 4.26 -33.35
N SER A 267 -6.80 5.21 -33.42
CA SER A 267 -6.73 6.47 -32.67
C SER A 267 -8.07 6.76 -32.01
N PHE A 268 -8.08 6.75 -30.68
CA PHE A 268 -9.29 7.05 -29.92
C PHE A 268 -9.59 8.54 -30.02
N TYR A 269 -10.85 8.88 -30.25
CA TYR A 269 -11.22 10.26 -30.52
C TYR A 269 -11.36 11.05 -29.22
N ASN A 270 -10.39 11.92 -28.95
CA ASN A 270 -10.21 12.61 -27.67
C ASN A 270 -10.98 13.95 -27.51
N TRP A 271 -11.70 14.39 -28.54
CA TRP A 271 -12.27 15.75 -28.60
C TRP A 271 -13.64 15.91 -27.92
N PHE A 272 -14.26 14.83 -27.46
CA PHE A 272 -15.50 14.93 -26.70
C PHE A 272 -15.22 15.04 -25.20
N GLY A 273 -16.12 15.74 -24.51
CA GLY A 273 -16.09 15.83 -23.05
C GLY A 273 -16.22 14.46 -22.38
N ASP A 274 -16.80 13.46 -23.05
CA ASP A 274 -16.98 12.10 -22.55
C ASP A 274 -15.88 11.09 -22.97
N SER A 275 -14.89 11.54 -23.75
CA SER A 275 -13.85 10.69 -24.34
C SER A 275 -12.42 11.19 -24.10
N THR A 276 -12.23 12.13 -23.17
CA THR A 276 -10.91 12.71 -22.90
C THR A 276 -9.97 11.70 -22.24
N LEU A 277 -8.85 11.42 -22.91
CA LEU A 277 -7.77 10.52 -22.50
C LEU A 277 -6.78 11.15 -21.53
N ILE A 278 -6.50 12.45 -21.68
CA ILE A 278 -5.49 13.16 -20.90
C ILE A 278 -5.98 14.54 -20.47
N GLU A 279 -5.61 14.97 -19.26
CA GLU A 279 -5.94 16.29 -18.73
C GLU A 279 -4.92 16.77 -17.68
N GLY A 280 -5.07 18.01 -17.22
CA GLY A 280 -4.20 18.60 -16.19
C GLY A 280 -2.92 19.27 -16.70
N ASN A 281 -2.18 19.87 -15.77
CA ASN A 281 -0.86 20.45 -16.01
C ASN A 281 0.05 20.18 -14.79
N PRO A 282 1.00 19.24 -14.85
CA PRO A 282 1.38 18.45 -16.04
C PRO A 282 0.26 17.51 -16.52
N LEU A 283 0.28 17.17 -17.80
CA LEU A 283 -0.69 16.26 -18.41
C LEU A 283 -0.60 14.86 -17.80
N SER A 284 -1.75 14.26 -17.51
CA SER A 284 -1.89 12.92 -16.95
C SER A 284 -3.00 12.16 -17.67
N PRO A 285 -2.90 10.82 -17.79
CA PRO A 285 -4.03 9.99 -18.21
C PRO A 285 -5.23 10.19 -17.27
N THR A 286 -6.43 10.28 -17.84
CA THR A 286 -7.71 10.17 -17.13
C THR A 286 -8.03 8.69 -16.88
N ASN A 287 -9.16 8.40 -16.22
CA ASN A 287 -9.69 7.04 -16.13
C ASN A 287 -9.94 6.37 -17.50
N VAL A 288 -10.30 7.16 -18.53
CA VAL A 288 -10.41 6.69 -19.93
C VAL A 288 -9.02 6.47 -20.54
N GLY A 289 -8.06 7.33 -20.19
CA GLY A 289 -6.69 7.24 -20.65
C GLY A 289 -5.92 6.02 -20.15
N LEU A 290 -6.16 5.58 -18.91
CA LEU A 290 -5.46 4.44 -18.28
C LEU A 290 -5.38 3.19 -19.17
N PRO A 291 -6.51 2.61 -19.65
CA PRO A 291 -6.47 1.46 -20.55
C PRO A 291 -5.86 1.80 -21.90
N TYR A 292 -6.00 3.05 -22.36
CA TYR A 292 -5.46 3.48 -23.64
C TYR A 292 -3.93 3.45 -23.64
N VAL A 293 -3.29 4.07 -22.64
CA VAL A 293 -1.82 4.22 -22.55
C VAL A 293 -1.09 2.95 -22.13
N GLY A 294 -1.83 1.91 -21.77
CA GLY A 294 -1.29 0.64 -21.27
C GLY A 294 -0.73 0.76 -19.85
N ALA A 295 -1.44 1.47 -18.96
CA ALA A 295 -1.09 1.52 -17.55
C ALA A 295 -1.12 0.11 -16.92
N ILE A 296 -0.16 -0.18 -16.04
CA ILE A 296 -0.06 -1.46 -15.33
C ILE A 296 -0.95 -1.39 -14.09
N ARG A 297 -2.05 -2.13 -14.08
CA ARG A 297 -3.09 -2.04 -13.05
C ARG A 297 -2.95 -3.11 -11.97
N ASN A 298 -3.77 -3.01 -10.94
CA ASN A 298 -3.83 -4.00 -9.86
C ASN A 298 -3.94 -5.43 -10.40
N GLY A 299 -3.04 -6.31 -9.93
CA GLY A 299 -2.92 -7.71 -10.37
C GLY A 299 -2.19 -7.91 -11.70
N GLU A 300 -1.81 -6.85 -12.43
CA GLU A 300 -1.03 -6.94 -13.67
C GLU A 300 0.47 -6.84 -13.40
N VAL A 301 1.25 -7.63 -14.13
CA VAL A 301 2.72 -7.60 -14.12
C VAL A 301 3.21 -7.33 -15.54
N PHE A 302 4.03 -6.29 -15.71
CA PHE A 302 4.72 -6.00 -16.95
C PHE A 302 6.20 -6.35 -16.81
N ASP A 303 6.68 -7.34 -17.57
CA ASP A 303 8.10 -7.69 -17.64
C ASP A 303 8.80 -6.93 -18.77
N LEU A 304 9.79 -6.13 -18.38
CA LEU A 304 10.66 -5.37 -19.29
C LEU A 304 11.58 -6.22 -20.15
N ALA A 305 11.67 -7.53 -19.91
CA ALA A 305 12.57 -8.45 -20.60
C ALA A 305 12.68 -8.19 -22.13
N GLY A 306 13.79 -7.59 -22.55
CA GLY A 306 14.08 -7.28 -23.95
C GLY A 306 13.34 -6.09 -24.57
N GLN A 307 12.64 -5.26 -23.78
CA GLN A 307 11.88 -4.09 -24.27
C GLN A 307 12.56 -2.76 -23.95
N ASP A 308 12.82 -1.95 -24.98
CA ASP A 308 13.17 -0.54 -24.83
C ASP A 308 11.88 0.28 -24.86
N LEU A 309 11.54 0.93 -23.74
CA LEU A 309 10.34 1.76 -23.67
C LEU A 309 10.50 3.07 -24.47
N GLY A 310 11.72 3.46 -24.84
CA GLY A 310 11.99 4.71 -25.53
C GLY A 310 11.41 5.88 -24.73
N ASP A 311 10.64 6.74 -25.39
CA ASP A 311 10.01 7.90 -24.74
C ASP A 311 8.72 7.55 -23.98
N ASN A 312 8.26 6.31 -24.01
CA ASN A 312 7.03 5.89 -23.34
C ASN A 312 7.19 5.89 -21.81
N ILE A 313 6.09 6.17 -21.12
CA ILE A 313 5.98 6.21 -19.66
C ILE A 313 5.39 4.88 -19.18
N ALA A 314 6.05 4.27 -18.20
CA ALA A 314 5.47 3.18 -17.43
C ALA A 314 4.55 3.77 -16.36
N TYR A 315 3.26 3.86 -16.67
CA TYR A 315 2.24 4.23 -15.69
C TYR A 315 1.88 3.03 -14.83
N LEU A 316 1.85 3.20 -13.52
CA LEU A 316 1.40 2.16 -12.58
C LEU A 316 0.17 2.65 -11.81
N ALA A 317 -0.84 1.80 -11.70
CA ALA A 317 -2.08 2.02 -10.96
C ALA A 317 -2.47 0.74 -10.17
N GLY A 318 -1.60 0.36 -9.24
CA GLY A 318 -1.65 -0.88 -8.44
C GLY A 318 -0.85 -2.06 -9.02
N GLY A 319 -0.18 -1.87 -10.16
CA GLY A 319 0.51 -2.93 -10.89
C GLY A 319 1.99 -3.09 -10.57
N GLU A 320 2.63 -4.07 -11.22
CA GLU A 320 4.05 -4.37 -11.07
C GLU A 320 4.84 -4.19 -12.36
N LEU A 321 5.90 -3.39 -12.31
CA LEU A 321 6.93 -3.33 -13.34
C LEU A 321 8.13 -4.18 -12.91
N THR A 322 8.37 -5.30 -13.60
CA THR A 322 9.44 -6.24 -13.27
C THR A 322 10.45 -6.40 -14.40
N ARG A 323 11.56 -7.07 -14.09
CA ARG A 323 12.54 -7.49 -15.10
C ARG A 323 13.05 -8.91 -14.88
N GLY A 324 12.74 -9.78 -15.86
CA GLY A 324 13.16 -11.19 -15.92
C GLY A 324 14.29 -11.48 -16.94
N GLY A 325 15.34 -12.19 -16.51
CA GLY A 325 16.12 -13.14 -17.33
C GLY A 325 16.75 -12.72 -18.68
N SER A 326 16.86 -11.43 -19.03
CA SER A 326 17.35 -10.99 -20.35
C SER A 326 18.05 -9.61 -20.37
N ALA A 327 18.65 -9.25 -21.52
CA ALA A 327 19.43 -8.03 -21.74
C ALA A 327 18.63 -6.75 -21.39
N PRO A 328 19.28 -5.67 -20.93
CA PRO A 328 18.59 -4.48 -20.43
C PRO A 328 17.80 -3.77 -21.52
N GLY A 329 16.48 -3.74 -21.31
CA GLY A 329 15.62 -2.70 -21.82
C GLY A 329 15.91 -1.35 -21.15
N VAL A 330 15.58 -0.25 -21.80
CA VAL A 330 15.70 1.10 -21.22
C VAL A 330 14.32 1.55 -20.75
N VAL A 331 14.22 1.88 -19.47
CA VAL A 331 13.06 2.58 -18.90
C VAL A 331 13.49 4.01 -18.68
N ARG A 332 12.81 4.96 -19.32
CA ARG A 332 13.09 6.37 -19.11
C ARG A 332 12.22 6.91 -17.98
N ARG A 333 10.93 6.59 -17.97
CA ARG A 333 9.98 7.21 -17.04
C ARG A 333 9.05 6.22 -16.37
N ILE A 334 8.83 6.46 -15.07
CA ILE A 334 7.87 5.78 -14.22
C ILE A 334 6.94 6.84 -13.64
N ASP A 335 5.63 6.59 -13.65
CA ASP A 335 4.65 7.45 -12.97
C ASP A 335 3.65 6.55 -12.23
N ALA A 336 3.83 6.43 -10.91
CA ALA A 336 2.92 5.70 -10.03
C ALA A 336 1.73 6.61 -9.69
N LEU A 337 0.60 6.35 -10.35
CA LEU A 337 -0.58 7.19 -10.37
C LEU A 337 -1.43 7.03 -9.09
N SER A 338 -1.62 5.79 -8.63
CA SER A 338 -2.47 5.44 -7.50
C SER A 338 -2.19 4.02 -7.00
N GLY A 339 -2.65 3.69 -5.79
CA GLY A 339 -2.63 2.33 -5.25
C GLY A 339 -1.23 1.81 -4.94
N ALA A 340 -1.15 0.51 -4.63
CA ALA A 340 0.10 -0.16 -4.26
C ALA A 340 0.87 -0.67 -5.48
N ASN A 341 1.85 0.09 -5.95
CA ASN A 341 2.64 -0.25 -7.14
C ASN A 341 3.93 -0.97 -6.76
N LYS A 342 4.44 -1.82 -7.64
CA LYS A 342 5.68 -2.57 -7.41
C LYS A 342 6.71 -2.34 -8.52
N ILE A 343 7.97 -2.24 -8.11
CA ILE A 343 9.12 -2.41 -8.99
C ILE A 343 9.95 -3.58 -8.50
N SER A 344 10.28 -4.53 -9.36
CA SER A 344 10.93 -5.78 -8.95
C SER A 344 11.85 -6.34 -10.02
N GLY A 345 12.47 -7.49 -9.78
CA GLY A 345 13.18 -8.23 -10.82
C GLY A 345 14.04 -9.37 -10.29
N SER A 346 14.52 -10.19 -11.23
CA SER A 346 15.52 -11.23 -10.97
C SER A 346 16.94 -10.81 -11.38
N VAL A 347 17.08 -9.63 -12.00
CA VAL A 347 18.35 -9.04 -12.44
C VAL A 347 18.35 -7.54 -12.16
N ASP A 348 19.53 -6.96 -11.99
CA ASP A 348 19.65 -5.53 -11.76
C ASP A 348 19.23 -4.70 -12.98
N TRP A 349 18.54 -3.59 -12.71
CA TRP A 349 18.08 -2.65 -13.73
C TRP A 349 17.95 -1.25 -13.20
N GLY A 350 17.59 -0.29 -14.04
CA GLY A 350 17.44 1.08 -13.61
C GLY A 350 16.81 1.97 -14.66
N LEU A 351 16.55 3.20 -14.25
CA LEU A 351 16.09 4.26 -15.14
C LEU A 351 17.25 4.87 -15.91
N ALA A 352 16.96 5.33 -17.13
CA ALA A 352 17.94 6.04 -17.94
C ALA A 352 18.36 7.36 -17.26
N PRO A 353 19.63 7.77 -17.39
CA PRO A 353 20.10 8.92 -16.64
C PRO A 353 19.47 10.26 -17.06
N GLY A 354 19.13 11.12 -16.09
CA GLY A 354 18.56 12.44 -16.35
C GLY A 354 17.04 12.48 -16.59
N GLU A 355 16.38 11.34 -16.47
CA GLU A 355 14.95 11.18 -16.69
C GLU A 355 14.12 11.46 -15.42
N ARG A 356 12.88 10.96 -15.36
CA ARG A 356 11.88 11.32 -14.35
C ARG A 356 11.22 10.06 -13.78
N ALA A 357 11.04 10.04 -12.46
CA ALA A 357 10.12 9.13 -11.79
C ALA A 357 9.18 9.94 -10.90
N ASP A 358 7.92 9.52 -10.82
CA ASP A 358 6.92 10.18 -10.00
C ASP A 358 6.13 9.16 -9.19
N VAL A 359 5.91 9.48 -7.93
CA VAL A 359 5.02 8.75 -7.03
C VAL A 359 4.02 9.76 -6.49
N ARG A 360 2.79 9.66 -6.95
CA ARG A 360 1.76 10.66 -6.65
C ARG A 360 1.16 10.46 -5.26
N SER A 361 0.49 11.50 -4.77
CA SER A 361 -0.35 11.39 -3.57
C SER A 361 -1.36 10.25 -3.71
N GLY A 362 -1.46 9.40 -2.69
CA GLY A 362 -2.31 8.21 -2.69
C GLY A 362 -1.74 7.01 -3.46
N ALA A 363 -0.50 7.09 -3.95
CA ALA A 363 0.23 5.97 -4.53
C ALA A 363 1.39 5.53 -3.62
N SER A 364 1.70 4.24 -3.64
CA SER A 364 2.98 3.74 -3.18
C SER A 364 3.76 3.09 -4.31
N LEU A 365 5.10 3.14 -4.23
CA LEU A 365 6.02 2.44 -5.11
C LEU A 365 6.93 1.56 -4.27
N ARG A 366 6.60 0.27 -4.19
CA ARG A 366 7.29 -0.73 -3.39
C ARG A 366 8.34 -1.47 -4.21
N LYS A 367 9.61 -1.32 -3.86
CA LYS A 367 10.72 -2.11 -4.36
C LYS A 367 10.76 -3.47 -3.67
N THR A 368 10.56 -4.53 -4.45
CA THR A 368 10.59 -5.94 -4.01
C THR A 368 11.59 -6.76 -4.82
N GLY A 369 11.87 -7.99 -4.39
CA GLY A 369 12.83 -8.87 -5.03
C GLY A 369 14.29 -8.52 -4.71
N ILE A 370 15.17 -9.50 -4.79
CA ILE A 370 16.57 -9.40 -4.33
C ILE A 370 17.46 -8.50 -5.20
N ASN A 371 16.98 -8.05 -6.35
CA ASN A 371 17.76 -7.26 -7.30
C ASN A 371 17.93 -5.80 -6.85
N ARG A 372 18.87 -5.12 -7.49
CA ARG A 372 19.03 -3.66 -7.42
C ARG A 372 18.19 -2.97 -8.51
N VAL A 373 17.50 -1.91 -8.13
CA VAL A 373 16.94 -0.92 -9.07
C VAL A 373 17.68 0.41 -8.90
N THR A 374 18.25 0.93 -10.00
CA THR A 374 19.05 2.16 -9.99
C THR A 374 18.29 3.34 -10.58
N PHE A 375 18.21 4.43 -9.82
CA PHE A 375 17.71 5.73 -10.24
C PHE A 375 18.92 6.66 -10.43
N ASP A 376 19.48 6.69 -11.64
CA ASP A 376 20.68 7.47 -12.00
C ASP A 376 20.29 8.90 -12.43
N ARG A 377 20.71 9.93 -11.68
CA ARG A 377 20.53 11.36 -12.01
C ARG A 377 19.09 11.75 -12.37
N ILE A 378 18.11 11.03 -11.83
CA ILE A 378 16.71 11.30 -12.17
C ILE A 378 16.17 12.51 -11.41
N ARG A 379 15.10 13.10 -11.94
CA ARG A 379 14.18 13.95 -11.19
C ARG A 379 13.12 13.05 -10.56
N LEU A 380 13.12 12.92 -9.25
CA LEU A 380 12.17 12.11 -8.51
C LEU A 380 11.17 13.03 -7.80
N THR A 381 9.90 12.99 -8.20
CA THR A 381 8.82 13.61 -7.41
C THR A 381 8.17 12.53 -6.55
N ASN A 382 8.22 12.65 -5.23
CA ASN A 382 7.57 11.73 -4.33
C ASN A 382 6.60 12.50 -3.43
N ASP A 383 5.31 12.42 -3.75
CA ASP A 383 4.20 12.92 -2.94
C ASP A 383 3.44 11.77 -2.24
N GLY A 384 3.93 10.53 -2.39
CA GLY A 384 3.35 9.31 -1.81
C GLY A 384 4.35 8.58 -0.91
N VAL A 385 4.41 7.25 -1.05
CA VAL A 385 5.34 6.40 -0.28
C VAL A 385 6.22 5.59 -1.21
N ILE A 386 7.54 5.72 -1.08
CA ILE A 386 8.48 4.79 -1.70
C ILE A 386 8.94 3.81 -0.63
N GLU A 387 8.59 2.54 -0.79
CA GLU A 387 9.00 1.49 0.15
C GLU A 387 10.09 0.63 -0.46
N VAL A 388 11.22 0.45 0.24
CA VAL A 388 12.21 -0.57 -0.10
C VAL A 388 11.97 -1.75 0.84
N ALA A 389 11.19 -2.73 0.38
CA ALA A 389 10.84 -3.90 1.17
C ALA A 389 11.91 -5.00 1.05
N GLU A 390 12.47 -5.18 -0.15
CA GLU A 390 13.49 -6.18 -0.44
C GLU A 390 14.50 -5.69 -1.49
N GLY A 391 15.74 -6.17 -1.37
CA GLY A 391 16.82 -5.86 -2.30
C GLY A 391 17.28 -4.41 -2.14
N GLU A 392 17.72 -3.79 -3.24
CA GLU A 392 18.32 -2.45 -3.18
C GLU A 392 17.61 -1.46 -4.11
N LEU A 393 17.28 -0.28 -3.58
CA LEU A 393 17.02 0.91 -4.38
C LEU A 393 18.28 1.80 -4.30
N LEU A 394 18.95 1.99 -5.43
CA LEU A 394 20.12 2.84 -5.53
C LEU A 394 19.74 4.17 -6.15
N LEU A 395 19.83 5.25 -5.39
CA LEU A 395 19.72 6.63 -5.84
C LEU A 395 21.11 7.13 -6.23
N HIS A 396 21.44 7.05 -7.53
CA HIS A 396 22.79 7.26 -8.05
C HIS A 396 23.01 8.68 -8.60
N ASP A 397 24.18 9.26 -8.30
CA ASP A 397 24.70 10.55 -8.80
C ASP A 397 23.76 11.74 -8.49
N GLY A 398 23.20 11.77 -7.28
CA GLY A 398 22.42 12.91 -6.75
C GLY A 398 21.08 13.14 -7.46
N PRO A 399 20.10 12.21 -7.37
CA PRO A 399 18.75 12.48 -7.83
C PRO A 399 18.16 13.68 -7.10
N ARG A 400 17.42 14.50 -7.83
CA ARG A 400 16.67 15.61 -7.23
C ARG A 400 15.34 15.04 -6.77
N VAL A 401 15.28 14.70 -5.49
CA VAL A 401 14.04 14.30 -4.84
C VAL A 401 13.29 15.56 -4.38
N THR A 402 12.03 15.67 -4.76
CA THR A 402 11.11 16.74 -4.35
C THR A 402 9.76 16.13 -3.98
N GLY A 403 8.90 16.90 -3.31
CA GLY A 403 7.57 16.45 -2.88
C GLY A 403 7.50 16.24 -1.38
N ASP A 404 6.28 16.00 -0.89
CA ASP A 404 5.97 15.91 0.54
C ASP A 404 5.85 14.44 1.05
N GLY A 405 6.17 13.47 0.18
CA GLY A 405 6.14 12.05 0.48
C GLY A 405 7.32 11.57 1.33
N ARG A 406 7.34 10.27 1.61
CA ARG A 406 8.40 9.64 2.43
C ARG A 406 8.99 8.38 1.83
N PHE A 407 10.18 8.00 2.30
CA PHE A 407 10.77 6.70 2.06
C PHE A 407 10.60 5.80 3.29
N VAL A 408 10.29 4.53 3.07
CA VAL A 408 10.20 3.50 4.11
C VAL A 408 11.13 2.35 3.73
N ILE A 409 11.96 1.88 4.66
CA ILE A 409 12.94 0.82 4.38
C ILE A 409 12.69 -0.34 5.34
N GLY A 410 12.12 -1.43 4.80
CA GLY A 410 11.80 -2.64 5.57
C GLY A 410 13.01 -3.54 5.84
N PRO A 411 12.88 -4.62 6.62
CA PRO A 411 14.00 -5.43 7.12
C PRO A 411 14.86 -6.10 6.03
N GLY A 412 14.28 -6.38 4.86
CA GLY A 412 15.00 -6.94 3.70
C GLY A 412 15.48 -5.89 2.71
N GLY A 413 15.19 -4.62 2.95
CA GLY A 413 15.41 -3.51 2.03
C GLY A 413 16.68 -2.73 2.34
N LYS A 414 17.31 -2.25 1.26
CA LYS A 414 18.46 -1.36 1.31
C LYS A 414 18.23 -0.13 0.43
N LEU A 415 18.30 1.05 1.03
CA LEU A 415 18.33 2.31 0.28
C LEU A 415 19.76 2.84 0.28
N THR A 416 20.34 2.95 -0.92
CA THR A 416 21.70 3.45 -1.10
C THR A 416 21.68 4.80 -1.79
N PHE A 417 22.42 5.78 -1.25
CA PHE A 417 22.61 7.10 -1.84
C PHE A 417 24.09 7.34 -2.16
N ASP A 418 24.39 7.80 -3.37
CA ASP A 418 25.71 8.34 -3.70
C ASP A 418 25.62 9.71 -4.41
N GLY A 419 26.64 10.54 -4.20
CA GLY A 419 26.75 11.87 -4.78
C GLY A 419 27.52 11.88 -6.10
N SER A 420 27.36 12.96 -6.89
CA SER A 420 28.00 13.17 -8.21
C SER A 420 29.54 13.22 -8.20
N THR A 421 30.15 13.16 -7.03
CA THR A 421 31.61 13.13 -6.84
C THR A 421 31.94 12.15 -5.72
N PRO A 422 33.02 11.34 -5.82
CA PRO A 422 33.43 10.34 -4.81
C PRO A 422 33.77 10.88 -3.40
N SER A 423 33.53 12.16 -3.13
CA SER A 423 33.77 12.85 -1.86
C SER A 423 32.53 13.59 -1.33
N ALA A 424 31.40 13.52 -2.04
CA ALA A 424 30.13 14.05 -1.56
C ALA A 424 29.30 12.85 -1.11
N GLY A 425 29.12 12.69 0.21
CA GLY A 425 28.24 11.68 0.79
C GLY A 425 26.79 11.81 0.29
N GLY A 426 25.93 10.88 0.69
CA GLY A 426 24.50 10.93 0.40
C GLY A 426 23.81 12.05 1.19
N VAL A 427 22.99 12.88 0.54
CA VAL A 427 22.23 13.94 1.22
C VAL A 427 20.75 13.54 1.31
N LEU A 428 20.22 13.46 2.52
CA LEU A 428 18.80 13.27 2.78
C LEU A 428 18.13 14.65 2.91
N SER A 429 17.16 14.95 2.06
CA SER A 429 16.41 16.22 2.11
C SER A 429 14.90 15.99 2.20
N TYR A 430 14.51 14.81 2.65
CA TYR A 430 13.13 14.33 2.70
C TYR A 430 13.00 13.30 3.84
N PRO A 431 11.77 13.02 4.31
CA PRO A 431 11.54 12.04 5.36
C PRO A 431 11.95 10.62 4.95
N VAL A 432 12.72 9.96 5.82
CA VAL A 432 13.09 8.53 5.71
C VAL A 432 12.72 7.83 7.01
N GLU A 433 12.05 6.69 6.89
CA GLU A 433 11.65 5.82 7.99
C GLU A 433 12.32 4.44 7.84
N LEU A 434 13.15 4.06 8.81
CA LEU A 434 13.73 2.73 8.90
C LEU A 434 12.80 1.79 9.69
N ARG A 435 12.40 0.68 9.07
CA ARG A 435 11.61 -0.41 9.70
C ARG A 435 12.45 -1.69 9.75
N GLY A 436 13.64 -1.60 10.32
CA GLY A 436 14.64 -2.68 10.39
C GLY A 436 15.55 -2.77 9.16
N GLY A 437 15.37 -1.91 8.16
CA GLY A 437 16.14 -1.91 6.93
C GLY A 437 17.51 -1.23 7.02
N VAL A 438 18.16 -1.13 5.86
CA VAL A 438 19.50 -0.55 5.73
C VAL A 438 19.47 0.74 4.91
N LEU A 439 20.04 1.79 5.48
CA LEU A 439 20.40 3.02 4.80
C LEU A 439 21.92 3.03 4.58
N ALA A 440 22.38 3.35 3.37
CA ALA A 440 23.81 3.31 3.07
C ALA A 440 24.28 4.48 2.20
N SER A 441 25.53 4.90 2.41
CA SER A 441 26.28 5.67 1.42
C SER A 441 27.68 5.08 1.23
N PRO A 442 28.03 4.54 0.04
CA PRO A 442 29.31 3.87 -0.19
C PRO A 442 30.49 4.85 -0.37
N VAL A 443 30.25 6.15 -0.19
CA VAL A 443 31.18 7.23 -0.50
C VAL A 443 31.76 7.82 0.79
N ALA A 444 33.00 8.31 0.74
CA ALA A 444 33.63 9.00 1.86
C ALA A 444 32.78 10.22 2.30
N GLY A 445 32.38 10.26 3.57
CA GLY A 445 31.51 11.29 4.15
C GLY A 445 30.12 10.79 4.58
N GLY A 446 29.76 9.53 4.28
CA GLY A 446 28.56 8.90 4.81
C GLY A 446 27.24 9.55 4.38
N VAL A 447 26.24 9.50 5.25
CA VAL A 447 24.91 10.07 5.07
C VAL A 447 24.81 11.41 5.79
N VAL A 448 24.25 12.43 5.13
CA VAL A 448 24.01 13.76 5.71
C VAL A 448 22.51 14.06 5.72
N ALA A 449 21.92 14.19 6.90
CA ALA A 449 20.55 14.65 7.08
C ALA A 449 20.50 16.18 6.98
N ALA A 450 19.90 16.72 5.92
CA ALA A 450 19.85 18.14 5.61
C ALA A 450 18.78 18.91 6.40
N ASP A 451 18.81 20.23 6.31
CA ASP A 451 17.80 21.13 6.89
C ASP A 451 16.36 20.71 6.52
N GLY A 452 15.49 20.61 7.52
CA GLY A 452 14.10 20.18 7.40
C GLY A 452 13.88 18.68 7.18
N SER A 453 14.94 17.86 7.12
CA SER A 453 14.81 16.41 6.97
C SER A 453 14.59 15.69 8.30
N LEU A 454 13.90 14.55 8.22
CA LEU A 454 13.66 13.63 9.32
C LEU A 454 14.15 12.24 8.94
N LEU A 455 15.12 11.71 9.68
CA LEU A 455 15.40 10.27 9.70
C LEU A 455 14.77 9.69 10.95
N SER A 456 13.87 8.71 10.80
CA SER A 456 13.13 8.09 11.89
C SER A 456 13.25 6.56 11.85
N GLY A 457 12.91 5.90 12.95
CA GLY A 457 12.75 4.44 13.00
C GLY A 457 13.99 3.69 13.52
N HIS A 458 14.10 2.43 13.12
CA HIS A 458 15.07 1.47 13.66
C HIS A 458 15.69 0.67 12.53
N GLY A 459 16.93 0.21 12.69
CA GLY A 459 17.67 -0.45 11.62
C GLY A 459 19.12 0.01 11.60
N ARG A 460 19.71 0.06 10.41
CA ARG A 460 21.15 0.30 10.27
C ARG A 460 21.46 1.38 9.24
N VAL A 461 22.36 2.28 9.62
CA VAL A 461 23.08 3.17 8.71
C VAL A 461 24.48 2.59 8.48
N GLU A 462 24.78 2.19 7.25
CA GLU A 462 26.13 1.77 6.84
C GLU A 462 27.00 3.00 6.54
N GLY A 463 28.04 3.20 7.35
CA GLY A 463 28.94 4.34 7.28
C GLY A 463 28.55 5.48 8.22
N ASP A 464 29.21 6.62 8.06
CA ASP A 464 29.02 7.78 8.94
C ASP A 464 27.62 8.40 8.75
N LEU A 465 27.08 9.01 9.82
CA LEU A 465 25.85 9.79 9.79
C LEU A 465 26.11 11.18 10.36
N THR A 466 25.79 12.22 9.59
CA THR A 466 25.88 13.62 10.03
C THR A 466 24.49 14.26 9.99
N ALA A 467 24.04 14.76 11.14
CA ALA A 467 22.84 15.59 11.24
C ALA A 467 23.25 17.06 11.30
N ILE A 468 22.81 17.87 10.31
CA ILE A 468 23.13 19.29 10.25
C ILE A 468 21.99 20.15 10.82
N VAL A 469 22.24 21.46 10.97
CA VAL A 469 21.26 22.43 11.46
C VAL A 469 19.88 22.26 10.79
N GLY A 470 18.84 22.18 11.61
CA GLY A 470 17.45 22.03 11.17
C GLY A 470 17.02 20.60 10.82
N SER A 471 17.92 19.60 10.92
CA SER A 471 17.57 18.18 10.75
C SER A 471 17.21 17.51 12.08
N THR A 472 16.40 16.45 12.00
CA THR A 472 16.03 15.61 13.16
C THR A 472 16.38 14.15 12.89
N ILE A 473 17.06 13.52 13.85
CA ILE A 473 17.25 12.07 13.93
C ILE A 473 16.37 11.58 15.07
N ARG A 474 15.41 10.71 14.78
CA ARG A 474 14.54 10.07 15.77
C ARG A 474 14.79 8.57 15.75
N VAL A 475 15.15 7.98 16.87
CA VAL A 475 15.13 6.52 16.98
C VAL A 475 13.69 6.11 17.21
N GLY A 476 13.21 5.12 16.45
CA GLY A 476 11.81 4.70 16.52
C GLY A 476 10.80 5.67 15.90
N ALA A 477 9.53 5.44 16.23
CA ALA A 477 8.43 6.36 15.90
C ALA A 477 8.38 7.49 16.94
N ALA A 478 7.40 8.39 16.88
CA ALA A 478 7.15 9.24 18.05
C ALA A 478 6.44 8.39 19.11
N GLY A 479 7.08 8.22 20.26
CA GLY A 479 6.67 7.34 21.34
C GLY A 479 7.06 5.88 21.13
N LEU A 480 7.25 5.16 22.24
CA LEU A 480 7.44 3.71 22.30
C LEU A 480 6.12 2.93 22.38
N SER A 481 5.07 3.58 22.86
CA SER A 481 3.74 3.03 23.06
C SER A 481 3.06 2.86 21.71
N ALA A 482 3.00 1.61 21.24
CA ALA A 482 2.01 1.25 20.24
C ALA A 482 0.63 1.17 20.93
N PRO A 483 -0.49 1.31 20.20
CA PRO A 483 -1.80 1.00 20.76
C PRO A 483 -1.72 -0.34 21.52
N GLY A 484 -2.21 -0.37 22.75
CA GLY A 484 -2.33 -1.62 23.50
C GLY A 484 -3.49 -2.44 22.97
N TRP A 485 -3.51 -3.72 23.30
CA TRP A 485 -4.76 -4.47 23.26
C TRP A 485 -5.80 -3.71 24.12
N PHE A 486 -7.07 -3.68 23.76
CA PHE A 486 -8.13 -3.23 24.67
C PHE A 486 -9.17 -4.31 24.81
N THR A 487 -9.67 -4.47 26.04
CA THR A 487 -10.70 -5.44 26.35
C THR A 487 -12.01 -5.01 25.73
N ILE A 488 -12.47 -5.78 24.74
CA ILE A 488 -13.81 -5.63 24.23
C ILE A 488 -14.77 -6.33 25.22
N GLU A 489 -14.50 -7.56 25.65
CA GLU A 489 -15.34 -8.32 26.60
C GLU A 489 -14.52 -9.29 27.46
N ASP A 490 -14.84 -9.35 28.75
CA ASP A 490 -14.20 -10.20 29.78
C ASP A 490 -15.19 -11.19 30.43
N PHE A 491 -16.50 -11.03 30.21
CA PHE A 491 -17.64 -11.84 30.71
C PHE A 491 -17.76 -12.10 32.23
N ASP A 492 -16.67 -12.08 32.99
CA ASP A 492 -16.53 -12.09 34.45
C ASP A 492 -17.25 -10.91 35.11
N SER A 493 -17.48 -9.84 34.33
CA SER A 493 -18.29 -8.70 34.75
C SER A 493 -19.80 -9.01 34.90
N TYR A 494 -20.29 -10.12 34.32
CA TYR A 494 -21.70 -10.50 34.38
C TYR A 494 -21.96 -11.63 35.37
N ALA A 495 -23.18 -11.66 35.91
CA ALA A 495 -23.64 -12.81 36.69
C ALA A 495 -24.04 -13.96 35.75
N PRO A 496 -23.84 -15.25 36.14
CA PRO A 496 -24.32 -16.37 35.36
C PRO A 496 -25.84 -16.32 35.14
N GLY A 497 -26.28 -16.55 33.90
CA GLY A 497 -27.70 -16.44 33.53
C GLY A 497 -27.89 -16.10 32.05
N ASN A 498 -29.16 -15.93 31.64
CA ASN A 498 -29.46 -15.66 30.24
C ASN A 498 -28.89 -14.31 29.80
N VAL A 499 -28.20 -14.28 28.66
CA VAL A 499 -27.55 -13.08 28.11
C VAL A 499 -28.52 -11.90 28.02
N ARG A 500 -29.81 -12.15 27.72
CA ARG A 500 -30.84 -11.09 27.66
C ARG A 500 -31.12 -10.42 29.00
N ASP A 501 -30.90 -11.13 30.10
CA ASP A 501 -31.19 -10.68 31.44
C ASP A 501 -29.94 -10.11 32.14
N VAL A 502 -28.75 -10.66 31.84
CA VAL A 502 -27.53 -10.38 32.61
C VAL A 502 -26.44 -9.61 31.85
N ALA A 503 -26.46 -9.61 30.52
CA ALA A 503 -25.40 -9.05 29.68
C ALA A 503 -25.91 -8.13 28.54
N SER A 504 -27.21 -7.78 28.55
CA SER A 504 -27.85 -6.95 27.52
C SER A 504 -28.34 -5.60 28.05
N PRO A 505 -27.91 -4.45 27.47
CA PRO A 505 -26.74 -4.26 26.58
C PRO A 505 -25.40 -4.53 27.32
N PRO A 506 -24.28 -4.77 26.60
CA PRO A 506 -24.07 -4.59 25.16
C PRO A 506 -24.38 -5.81 24.28
N TRP A 507 -24.56 -7.00 24.86
CA TRP A 507 -24.88 -8.20 24.07
C TRP A 507 -26.33 -8.21 23.61
N THR A 508 -26.53 -8.76 22.42
CA THR A 508 -27.84 -8.98 21.80
C THR A 508 -27.96 -10.46 21.45
N ALA A 509 -28.83 -11.17 22.16
CA ALA A 509 -29.22 -12.52 21.76
C ALA A 509 -30.28 -12.45 20.64
N HIS A 510 -30.00 -13.12 19.51
CA HIS A 510 -30.85 -13.04 18.31
C HIS A 510 -32.26 -13.62 18.52
N GLU A 511 -33.22 -13.30 17.66
CA GLU A 511 -34.62 -13.69 17.86
C GLU A 511 -34.81 -15.21 18.05
N ASN A 512 -35.60 -15.54 19.07
CA ASN A 512 -35.91 -16.89 19.54
C ASN A 512 -34.76 -17.67 20.19
N THR A 513 -33.48 -17.24 20.15
CA THR A 513 -32.36 -17.96 20.81
C THR A 513 -32.69 -18.34 22.26
N SER A 514 -32.80 -19.62 22.59
CA SER A 514 -33.19 -20.11 23.92
C SER A 514 -31.99 -20.57 24.76
N LEU A 515 -30.78 -20.41 24.23
CA LEU A 515 -29.54 -21.03 24.69
C LEU A 515 -28.36 -20.07 24.48
N ALA A 516 -28.47 -18.83 24.96
CA ALA A 516 -27.34 -17.90 25.02
C ALA A 516 -27.25 -17.44 26.48
N ASP A 517 -26.28 -17.98 27.20
CA ASP A 517 -26.15 -17.85 28.64
C ASP A 517 -24.70 -17.51 29.00
N ILE A 518 -24.53 -16.70 30.05
CA ILE A 518 -23.24 -16.57 30.74
C ILE A 518 -23.13 -17.76 31.69
N GLU A 519 -22.10 -18.60 31.49
CA GLU A 519 -21.85 -19.80 32.26
C GLU A 519 -20.51 -19.67 33.01
N SER A 520 -20.47 -20.07 34.29
CA SER A 520 -19.22 -20.11 35.05
C SER A 520 -18.49 -21.43 34.83
N VAL A 521 -17.25 -21.36 34.37
CA VAL A 521 -16.38 -22.48 33.99
C VAL A 521 -15.10 -22.40 34.81
N GLY A 522 -15.06 -23.11 35.94
CA GLY A 522 -13.86 -23.13 36.79
C GLY A 522 -13.61 -21.85 37.59
N GLY A 523 -14.60 -20.96 37.68
CA GLY A 523 -14.49 -19.66 38.35
C GLY A 523 -14.40 -18.47 37.40
N ASP A 524 -14.32 -18.75 36.10
CA ASP A 524 -14.21 -17.81 34.97
C ASP A 524 -15.54 -17.86 34.18
N ASN A 525 -16.17 -16.73 33.92
CA ASN A 525 -17.46 -16.68 33.25
C ASN A 525 -17.27 -16.52 31.74
N ALA A 526 -17.95 -17.34 30.94
CA ALA A 526 -17.86 -17.29 29.48
C ALA A 526 -19.24 -17.30 28.83
N LEU A 527 -19.32 -16.79 27.60
CA LEU A 527 -20.52 -16.91 26.78
C LEU A 527 -20.65 -18.34 26.25
N SER A 528 -21.73 -19.03 26.63
CA SER A 528 -22.20 -20.20 25.91
C SER A 528 -23.37 -19.83 25.01
N TYR A 529 -23.36 -20.34 23.79
CA TYR A 529 -24.41 -20.10 22.81
C TYR A 529 -24.72 -21.37 22.02
N GLY A 530 -25.97 -21.50 21.58
CA GLY A 530 -26.47 -22.68 20.88
C GLY A 530 -27.87 -22.48 20.31
N TRP A 531 -28.33 -23.43 19.50
CA TRP A 531 -29.70 -23.40 18.96
C TRP A 531 -30.27 -24.77 18.57
N SER A 532 -31.59 -24.83 18.35
CA SER A 532 -32.31 -26.08 18.04
C SER A 532 -32.89 -26.18 16.61
N GLN A 533 -33.15 -25.07 15.88
CA GLN A 533 -33.65 -25.07 14.50
C GLN A 533 -33.34 -23.75 13.73
N GLU A 534 -32.24 -23.66 12.95
CA GLU A 534 -31.72 -22.52 12.12
C GLU A 534 -30.46 -21.79 12.67
N PHE A 535 -29.61 -21.19 11.83
CA PHE A 535 -28.39 -20.52 12.32
C PHE A 535 -28.71 -19.32 13.24
N ARG A 536 -28.38 -19.39 14.54
CA ARG A 536 -28.71 -18.37 15.56
C ARG A 536 -27.66 -18.34 16.67
N GLY A 537 -27.52 -17.20 17.36
CA GLY A 537 -26.59 -17.07 18.48
C GLY A 537 -26.70 -15.72 19.19
N ALA A 538 -25.57 -15.08 19.44
CA ALA A 538 -25.47 -13.76 20.06
C ALA A 538 -24.43 -12.89 19.33
N SER A 539 -24.65 -11.58 19.37
CA SER A 539 -23.70 -10.59 18.85
C SER A 539 -23.60 -9.39 19.77
N ARG A 540 -22.54 -8.60 19.59
CA ARG A 540 -22.38 -7.31 20.24
C ARG A 540 -21.62 -6.36 19.35
N GLY A 541 -21.91 -5.07 19.49
CA GLY A 541 -21.04 -4.04 18.91
C GLY A 541 -19.69 -4.01 19.63
N LEU A 542 -18.64 -3.69 18.89
CA LEU A 542 -17.28 -3.57 19.39
C LEU A 542 -17.06 -2.27 20.19
N GLY A 543 -17.94 -1.27 20.02
CA GLY A 543 -17.90 0.00 20.74
C GLY A 543 -17.01 1.05 20.09
N ASP A 544 -16.93 2.25 20.67
CA ASP A 544 -16.10 3.36 20.16
C ASP A 544 -14.61 2.97 20.19
N GLY A 545 -13.94 2.98 19.04
CA GLY A 545 -12.56 2.52 18.88
C GLY A 545 -12.40 1.01 18.64
N GLY A 546 -13.51 0.26 18.69
CA GLY A 546 -13.64 -1.18 18.44
C GLY A 546 -13.76 -1.60 16.98
N ALA A 547 -14.18 -0.68 16.11
CA ALA A 547 -14.50 -0.99 14.73
C ALA A 547 -13.24 -1.01 13.86
N VAL A 548 -13.14 -2.00 12.98
CA VAL A 548 -12.10 -2.03 11.95
C VAL A 548 -12.59 -1.16 10.79
N GLU A 549 -12.11 0.07 10.72
CA GLU A 549 -12.51 1.06 9.71
C GLU A 549 -11.94 0.72 8.31
N GLU A 550 -12.47 1.35 7.26
CA GLU A 550 -11.91 1.21 5.91
C GLU A 550 -10.44 1.68 5.87
N ASP A 551 -9.60 1.00 5.09
CA ASP A 551 -8.15 1.21 5.00
C ASP A 551 -7.36 0.96 6.31
N ASP A 552 -7.98 0.35 7.33
CA ASP A 552 -7.31 -0.01 8.59
C ASP A 552 -6.86 -1.48 8.64
N THR A 553 -5.88 -1.76 9.49
CA THR A 553 -5.49 -3.11 9.88
C THR A 553 -5.71 -3.27 11.38
N ALA A 554 -6.29 -4.39 11.81
CA ALA A 554 -6.51 -4.67 13.23
C ALA A 554 -6.28 -6.15 13.56
N THR A 555 -5.99 -6.45 14.81
CA THR A 555 -6.00 -7.81 15.34
C THR A 555 -7.10 -7.94 16.38
N VAL A 556 -7.96 -8.94 16.22
CA VAL A 556 -8.91 -9.35 17.26
C VAL A 556 -8.47 -10.68 17.84
N PHE A 557 -8.43 -10.75 19.16
CA PHE A 557 -8.18 -11.96 19.91
C PHE A 557 -9.43 -12.38 20.67
N PHE A 558 -9.67 -13.69 20.75
CA PHE A 558 -10.63 -14.28 21.66
C PHE A 558 -10.22 -15.71 21.99
N ARG A 559 -10.69 -16.19 23.14
CA ARG A 559 -10.61 -17.60 23.48
C ARG A 559 -11.89 -18.32 23.08
N PHE A 560 -11.75 -19.59 22.72
CA PHE A 560 -12.90 -20.47 22.61
C PHE A 560 -12.60 -21.85 23.21
N ARG A 561 -13.66 -22.55 23.62
CA ARG A 561 -13.59 -23.92 24.13
C ARG A 561 -14.78 -24.73 23.64
N SER A 562 -14.52 -25.88 23.04
CA SER A 562 -15.58 -26.83 22.66
C SER A 562 -15.88 -27.82 23.78
N LYS A 563 -17.14 -27.96 24.18
CA LYS A 563 -17.67 -28.95 25.14
C LYS A 563 -17.99 -30.30 24.48
N THR A 564 -17.94 -30.36 23.15
CA THR A 564 -18.34 -31.52 22.34
C THR A 564 -17.36 -31.75 21.19
N ASP A 565 -17.29 -32.99 20.70
CA ASP A 565 -16.51 -33.37 19.53
C ASP A 565 -17.26 -33.21 18.20
N ASP A 566 -18.55 -32.84 18.23
CA ASP A 566 -19.37 -32.50 17.06
C ASP A 566 -19.93 -31.07 17.14
N PRO A 567 -19.07 -30.02 17.29
CA PRO A 567 -19.55 -28.64 17.33
C PRO A 567 -20.08 -28.21 15.95
N ASP A 568 -21.03 -27.27 15.94
CA ASP A 568 -21.46 -26.56 14.73
C ASP A 568 -21.59 -25.06 15.05
N HIS A 569 -20.44 -24.40 15.19
CA HIS A 569 -20.34 -23.02 15.68
C HIS A 569 -19.48 -22.17 14.75
N SER A 570 -19.75 -20.86 14.70
CA SER A 570 -19.01 -19.87 13.94
C SER A 570 -18.75 -18.61 14.77
N LEU A 571 -17.54 -18.07 14.63
CA LEU A 571 -17.02 -16.92 15.38
C LEU A 571 -16.33 -15.97 14.42
N GLY A 572 -16.50 -14.66 14.62
CA GLY A 572 -15.92 -13.68 13.69
C GLY A 572 -16.39 -12.25 13.89
N LEU A 573 -15.96 -11.37 12.98
CA LEU A 573 -16.47 -10.00 12.90
C LEU A 573 -17.40 -9.80 11.71
N GLY A 574 -18.35 -8.89 11.88
CA GLY A 574 -19.30 -8.47 10.85
C GLY A 574 -19.53 -6.96 10.84
N ASP A 575 -20.14 -6.46 9.77
CA ASP A 575 -20.52 -5.05 9.58
C ASP A 575 -21.95 -4.75 10.06
N GLN A 576 -22.70 -5.78 10.48
CA GLN A 576 -24.03 -5.63 11.09
C GLN A 576 -24.30 -6.61 12.22
N ALA A 577 -24.66 -6.07 13.40
CA ALA A 577 -25.35 -6.83 14.44
C ALA A 577 -26.84 -7.05 14.06
N THR A 578 -27.15 -8.07 13.26
CA THR A 578 -28.55 -8.35 12.88
C THR A 578 -29.32 -9.07 14.01
N THR A 579 -30.55 -8.63 14.31
CA THR A 579 -31.47 -9.36 15.21
C THR A 579 -32.32 -10.41 14.48
N GLY A 580 -32.30 -10.39 13.14
CA GLY A 580 -32.89 -11.38 12.23
C GLY A 580 -31.87 -12.44 11.80
N GLY A 581 -32.29 -13.45 11.02
CA GLY A 581 -31.38 -14.52 10.60
C GLY A 581 -30.14 -13.99 9.86
N VAL A 582 -28.96 -14.45 10.27
CA VAL A 582 -27.66 -14.04 9.71
C VAL A 582 -27.57 -14.41 8.22
N GLN A 583 -27.13 -13.47 7.39
CA GLN A 583 -27.08 -13.62 5.95
C GLN A 583 -25.68 -14.05 5.49
N PHE A 584 -25.33 -15.34 5.59
CA PHE A 584 -24.07 -15.92 5.06
C PHE A 584 -23.79 -15.73 3.54
N GLY A 585 -24.53 -14.89 2.83
CA GLY A 585 -24.09 -14.30 1.56
C GLY A 585 -23.17 -13.07 1.73
N ASP A 586 -22.84 -12.70 2.98
CA ASP A 586 -22.16 -11.46 3.37
C ASP A 586 -20.62 -11.51 3.49
N TYR A 587 -20.02 -12.67 3.23
CA TYR A 587 -18.59 -12.96 3.23
C TYR A 587 -17.78 -12.28 4.35
N GLU A 588 -18.26 -12.35 5.59
CA GLU A 588 -17.60 -11.81 6.80
C GLU A 588 -16.37 -12.61 7.25
N THR A 589 -15.60 -12.06 8.19
CA THR A 589 -14.37 -12.67 8.75
C THR A 589 -14.74 -13.75 9.77
N GLN A 590 -15.09 -14.95 9.30
CA GLN A 590 -15.59 -16.03 10.17
C GLN A 590 -14.68 -17.26 10.18
N ILE A 591 -14.53 -17.86 11.36
CA ILE A 591 -14.06 -19.24 11.55
C ILE A 591 -15.24 -20.14 11.91
N ARG A 592 -15.13 -21.46 11.67
CA ARG A 592 -16.09 -22.45 12.16
C ARG A 592 -15.42 -23.59 12.89
N LEU A 593 -16.11 -24.08 13.91
CA LEU A 593 -15.78 -25.27 14.69
C LEU A 593 -16.70 -26.39 14.21
N LEU A 594 -16.12 -27.51 13.78
CA LEU A 594 -16.85 -28.66 13.21
C LEU A 594 -16.33 -29.99 13.74
N ASP A 595 -17.13 -31.05 13.60
CA ASP A 595 -16.72 -32.45 13.81
C ASP A 595 -15.40 -32.76 13.08
N ASP A 596 -14.46 -33.39 13.81
CA ASP A 596 -13.23 -33.90 13.22
C ASP A 596 -13.35 -35.41 12.94
N PRO A 597 -13.57 -35.81 11.68
CA PRO A 597 -13.69 -37.22 11.33
C PRO A 597 -12.37 -37.99 11.46
N SER A 598 -11.24 -37.30 11.71
CA SER A 598 -9.92 -37.89 11.79
C SER A 598 -9.59 -38.48 13.17
N ALA A 599 -10.24 -38.01 14.25
CA ALA A 599 -10.02 -38.50 15.61
C ALA A 599 -11.26 -38.31 16.51
N THR A 600 -11.52 -39.26 17.40
CA THR A 600 -12.65 -39.19 18.36
C THR A 600 -12.31 -38.28 19.54
N GLY A 601 -13.26 -37.50 20.03
CA GLY A 601 -13.02 -36.57 21.15
C GLY A 601 -12.29 -35.28 20.75
N THR A 602 -12.19 -35.02 19.44
CA THR A 602 -11.55 -33.82 18.87
C THR A 602 -12.47 -33.14 17.87
N PHE A 603 -12.21 -31.86 17.60
CA PHE A 603 -12.90 -31.08 16.58
C PHE A 603 -11.89 -30.39 15.65
N LEU A 604 -12.37 -29.78 14.56
CA LEU A 604 -11.56 -29.07 13.58
C LEU A 604 -12.00 -27.61 13.45
N ILE A 605 -11.12 -26.79 12.87
CA ILE A 605 -11.42 -25.41 12.48
C ILE A 605 -11.27 -25.26 10.96
N ASP A 606 -12.24 -24.60 10.31
CA ASP A 606 -12.07 -23.98 9.00
C ASP A 606 -12.40 -22.48 9.05
N ALA A 607 -12.15 -21.76 7.97
CA ALA A 607 -12.44 -20.33 7.89
C ALA A 607 -13.12 -19.97 6.57
N ARG A 608 -13.81 -18.84 6.56
CA ARG A 608 -14.45 -18.28 5.36
C ARG A 608 -13.39 -17.72 4.42
N ASN A 609 -13.66 -17.78 3.12
CA ASN A 609 -12.81 -17.22 2.06
C ASN A 609 -13.69 -16.85 0.87
N GLY A 610 -14.13 -15.60 0.83
CA GLY A 610 -15.18 -15.12 -0.05
C GLY A 610 -16.47 -15.92 0.13
N GLY A 611 -17.03 -16.42 -0.98
CA GLY A 611 -18.30 -17.16 -0.98
C GLY A 611 -18.28 -18.61 -0.51
N ALA A 612 -17.16 -19.10 0.02
CA ALA A 612 -17.01 -20.47 0.49
C ALA A 612 -16.18 -20.55 1.77
N PHE A 613 -16.12 -21.74 2.37
CA PHE A 613 -15.19 -22.06 3.47
C PHE A 613 -13.99 -22.84 2.94
N THR A 614 -12.85 -22.68 3.61
CA THR A 614 -11.61 -23.37 3.28
C THR A 614 -11.70 -24.88 3.56
N ALA A 615 -10.68 -25.63 3.13
CA ALA A 615 -10.39 -26.90 3.77
C ALA A 615 -10.03 -26.66 5.26
N PRO A 616 -10.11 -27.68 6.14
CA PRO A 616 -9.73 -27.55 7.54
C PRO A 616 -8.35 -26.90 7.69
N LEU A 617 -8.30 -25.85 8.49
CA LEU A 617 -7.10 -25.10 8.84
C LEU A 617 -6.35 -25.76 10.02
N ALA A 618 -7.10 -26.34 10.96
CA ALA A 618 -6.57 -27.12 12.06
C ALA A 618 -7.49 -28.33 12.34
N THR A 619 -6.90 -29.47 12.70
CA THR A 619 -7.59 -30.74 13.03
C THR A 619 -6.97 -31.33 14.31
N GLY A 620 -7.69 -32.22 14.99
CA GLY A 620 -7.22 -32.91 16.19
C GLY A 620 -7.24 -32.03 17.44
N LEU A 621 -8.06 -30.97 17.46
CA LEU A 621 -8.17 -30.04 18.57
C LEU A 621 -8.95 -30.69 19.72
N ALA A 622 -8.42 -30.64 20.93
CA ALA A 622 -8.99 -31.36 22.06
C ALA A 622 -10.28 -30.67 22.56
N THR A 623 -11.31 -31.48 22.83
CA THR A 623 -12.48 -31.01 23.57
C THR A 623 -12.11 -30.64 25.01
N ASP A 624 -12.90 -29.76 25.62
CA ASP A 624 -12.73 -29.29 27.00
C ASP A 624 -11.42 -28.52 27.30
N GLU A 625 -10.74 -28.03 26.27
CA GLU A 625 -9.54 -27.19 26.36
C GLU A 625 -9.79 -25.78 25.78
N TRP A 626 -9.20 -24.76 26.42
CA TRP A 626 -9.21 -23.39 25.91
C TRP A 626 -8.20 -23.24 24.77
N HIS A 627 -8.67 -22.66 23.69
CA HIS A 627 -7.90 -22.36 22.49
C HIS A 627 -7.91 -20.85 22.26
N ASN A 628 -6.74 -20.30 21.97
CA ASN A 628 -6.53 -18.88 21.75
C ASN A 628 -6.52 -18.61 20.23
N VAL A 629 -7.33 -17.66 19.77
CA VAL A 629 -7.44 -17.29 18.36
C VAL A 629 -7.06 -15.83 18.17
N TRP A 630 -6.26 -15.56 17.13
CA TRP A 630 -6.01 -14.21 16.63
C TRP A 630 -6.52 -14.15 15.19
N MET A 631 -7.27 -13.09 14.90
CA MET A 631 -7.72 -12.73 13.56
C MET A 631 -7.08 -11.40 13.18
N VAL A 632 -6.12 -11.42 12.27
CA VAL A 632 -5.51 -10.20 11.71
C VAL A 632 -6.29 -9.82 10.46
N ILE A 633 -6.88 -8.63 10.46
CA ILE A 633 -7.83 -8.15 9.45
C ILE A 633 -7.22 -6.93 8.79
N ASP A 634 -7.20 -6.92 7.46
CA ASP A 634 -6.77 -5.81 6.61
C ASP A 634 -7.94 -5.38 5.72
N GLN A 635 -8.58 -4.26 6.08
CA GLN A 635 -9.68 -3.66 5.31
C GLN A 635 -9.21 -2.99 4.02
N ALA A 636 -7.92 -2.63 3.89
CA ALA A 636 -7.38 -2.04 2.66
C ALA A 636 -7.28 -3.07 1.52
N THR A 637 -7.14 -4.35 1.86
CA THR A 637 -7.01 -5.45 0.89
C THR A 637 -8.13 -6.49 0.95
N ASP A 638 -9.08 -6.32 1.87
CA ASP A 638 -10.20 -7.23 2.10
C ASP A 638 -9.79 -8.64 2.47
N GLN A 639 -8.73 -8.71 3.27
CA GLN A 639 -8.11 -9.96 3.62
C GLN A 639 -7.96 -10.11 5.12
N TYR A 640 -7.99 -11.36 5.58
CA TYR A 640 -7.69 -11.69 6.95
C TYR A 640 -6.90 -12.98 7.08
N ASP A 641 -6.17 -13.10 8.18
CA ASP A 641 -5.37 -14.26 8.55
C ASP A 641 -5.82 -14.79 9.92
N VAL A 642 -5.75 -16.11 10.09
CA VAL A 642 -6.17 -16.79 11.32
C VAL A 642 -4.98 -17.48 11.96
N TYR A 643 -4.80 -17.26 13.25
CA TYR A 643 -3.74 -17.87 14.06
C TYR A 643 -4.34 -18.56 15.27
N LEU A 644 -3.68 -19.64 15.73
CA LEU A 644 -4.14 -20.46 16.84
C LEU A 644 -2.99 -20.79 17.80
N SER A 645 -3.30 -20.84 19.08
CA SER A 645 -2.41 -21.39 20.12
C SER A 645 -3.23 -22.18 21.16
N THR A 646 -2.62 -23.18 21.76
CA THR A 646 -3.16 -23.92 22.91
C THR A 646 -2.27 -23.63 24.11
N GLY A 647 -2.74 -22.74 25.00
CA GLY A 647 -2.00 -22.30 26.20
C GLY A 647 -1.20 -21.01 26.01
N GLU A 648 -0.12 -20.88 26.78
CA GLU A 648 0.61 -19.63 26.99
C GLU A 648 1.62 -19.25 25.88
N ALA A 649 1.59 -19.92 24.73
CA ALA A 649 2.52 -19.65 23.62
C ALA A 649 1.94 -18.63 22.62
N ASP A 650 2.83 -17.92 21.91
CA ASP A 650 2.48 -17.04 20.79
C ASP A 650 1.75 -17.81 19.66
N ALA A 651 1.00 -17.07 18.85
CA ALA A 651 0.10 -17.62 17.85
C ALA A 651 0.82 -18.29 16.66
N VAL A 652 0.27 -19.41 16.15
CA VAL A 652 0.74 -20.07 14.91
C VAL A 652 -0.25 -19.80 13.78
N LYS A 653 0.24 -19.27 12.66
CA LYS A 653 -0.58 -19.00 11.47
C LYS A 653 -1.13 -20.29 10.89
N LEU A 654 -2.43 -20.33 10.62
CA LEU A 654 -3.10 -21.51 10.10
C LEU A 654 -3.26 -21.51 8.57
N ASN A 655 -3.58 -20.35 7.98
CA ASN A 655 -3.83 -20.24 6.55
C ASN A 655 -2.54 -19.93 5.77
N ALA A 656 -2.35 -20.61 4.64
CA ALA A 656 -1.15 -20.47 3.79
C ALA A 656 -1.17 -19.20 2.92
N THR A 657 -2.36 -18.70 2.60
CA THR A 657 -2.60 -17.45 1.86
C THR A 657 -3.70 -16.66 2.56
N PRO A 658 -3.69 -15.33 2.52
CA PRO A 658 -4.73 -14.51 3.12
C PRO A 658 -6.13 -14.89 2.63
N LEU A 659 -7.11 -14.83 3.52
CA LEU A 659 -8.50 -15.21 3.28
C LEU A 659 -9.30 -13.97 2.90
N ALA A 660 -10.09 -14.03 1.82
CA ALA A 660 -10.87 -12.87 1.38
C ALA A 660 -12.18 -12.70 2.17
N PHE A 661 -12.58 -11.46 2.44
CA PHE A 661 -13.90 -11.09 2.99
C PHE A 661 -14.53 -9.92 2.19
N ARG A 662 -15.83 -9.62 2.32
CA ARG A 662 -16.62 -8.40 1.89
C ARG A 662 -18.04 -8.70 1.38
N ASN A 663 -19.00 -7.81 1.68
CA ASN A 663 -20.37 -7.82 1.10
C ASN A 663 -20.96 -6.45 0.79
N GLY A 664 -20.53 -5.87 -0.33
CA GLY A 664 -21.36 -4.93 -1.08
C GLY A 664 -21.37 -3.46 -0.62
N ALA A 665 -20.53 -3.06 0.34
CA ALA A 665 -20.14 -1.67 0.60
C ALA A 665 -18.82 -1.61 1.41
N ASP A 666 -18.12 -0.48 1.33
CA ASP A 666 -16.92 -0.15 2.13
C ASP A 666 -17.38 0.28 3.54
N SER A 667 -17.68 -0.70 4.40
CA SER A 667 -18.24 -0.49 5.74
C SER A 667 -17.33 -1.09 6.81
N ALA A 668 -17.27 -0.43 7.96
CA ALA A 668 -16.47 -0.90 9.09
C ALA A 668 -17.00 -2.24 9.61
N LEU A 669 -16.09 -3.15 9.99
CA LEU A 669 -16.45 -4.33 10.78
C LEU A 669 -16.61 -3.89 12.23
N ASP A 670 -17.84 -3.76 12.69
CA ASP A 670 -18.18 -3.10 13.97
C ASP A 670 -18.80 -4.04 15.01
N SER A 671 -18.97 -5.32 14.67
CA SER A 671 -19.72 -6.28 15.46
C SER A 671 -18.99 -7.61 15.62
N PHE A 672 -18.92 -8.13 16.85
CA PHE A 672 -18.50 -9.51 17.11
C PHE A 672 -19.70 -10.45 17.00
N LEU A 673 -19.53 -11.58 16.30
CA LEU A 673 -20.58 -12.55 16.01
C LEU A 673 -20.22 -13.93 16.57
N ALA A 674 -21.13 -14.50 17.37
CA ALA A 674 -21.05 -15.86 17.88
C ALA A 674 -22.33 -16.63 17.49
N LEU A 675 -22.22 -17.51 16.49
CA LEU A 675 -23.35 -18.11 15.77
C LEU A 675 -23.30 -19.64 15.81
N ALA A 676 -24.42 -20.30 16.11
CA ALA A 676 -24.54 -21.75 16.06
C ALA A 676 -25.32 -22.21 14.81
N GLY A 677 -25.06 -23.42 14.32
CA GLY A 677 -25.70 -24.03 13.17
C GLY A 677 -26.95 -24.87 13.45
N GLY A 678 -27.23 -25.83 12.58
CA GLY A 678 -28.57 -26.39 12.38
C GLY A 678 -28.83 -27.80 12.94
N SER A 679 -27.84 -28.44 13.58
CA SER A 679 -27.93 -29.80 14.15
C SER A 679 -28.05 -29.75 15.70
N PRO A 680 -28.55 -30.79 16.41
CA PRO A 680 -29.47 -30.59 17.53
C PRO A 680 -28.84 -30.11 18.84
N ILE A 681 -29.33 -28.96 19.34
CA ILE A 681 -29.18 -28.45 20.72
C ILE A 681 -27.75 -28.57 21.23
N ASP A 682 -26.88 -27.70 20.73
CA ASP A 682 -25.49 -27.71 21.15
C ASP A 682 -25.13 -26.38 21.81
N ASN A 683 -25.05 -26.39 23.15
CA ASN A 683 -24.26 -25.41 23.92
C ASN A 683 -22.78 -25.82 23.83
N GLY A 684 -22.33 -26.13 22.61
CA GLY A 684 -21.12 -26.88 22.32
C GLY A 684 -19.88 -26.00 22.38
N ALA A 685 -20.02 -24.69 22.24
CA ALA A 685 -18.91 -23.74 22.34
C ALA A 685 -19.07 -22.75 23.50
N LEU A 686 -17.94 -22.36 24.05
CA LEU A 686 -17.73 -21.24 24.96
C LEU A 686 -16.82 -20.23 24.28
N VAL A 687 -17.06 -18.94 24.51
CA VAL A 687 -16.22 -17.83 24.03
C VAL A 687 -15.91 -16.92 25.20
N ASP A 688 -14.68 -16.42 25.23
CA ASP A 688 -14.20 -15.59 26.32
C ASP A 688 -13.06 -14.65 25.91
N ASP A 689 -12.71 -13.69 26.76
CA ASP A 689 -11.59 -12.74 26.61
C ASP A 689 -11.49 -12.12 25.21
N ILE A 690 -12.53 -11.41 24.77
CA ILE A 690 -12.50 -10.73 23.47
C ILE A 690 -11.70 -9.44 23.63
N VAL A 691 -10.54 -9.35 22.99
CA VAL A 691 -9.69 -8.13 22.99
C VAL A 691 -9.34 -7.69 21.57
N TYR A 692 -9.08 -6.41 21.37
CA TYR A 692 -8.82 -5.79 20.07
C TYR A 692 -7.53 -4.97 20.09
N LEU A 693 -6.85 -4.89 18.96
CA LEU A 693 -5.73 -3.99 18.73
C LEU A 693 -5.79 -3.38 17.31
N HIS A 694 -5.50 -2.08 17.16
CA HIS A 694 -5.15 -1.52 15.86
C HIS A 694 -3.75 -1.95 15.43
N GLY A 695 -3.63 -2.55 14.26
CA GLY A 695 -2.42 -3.14 13.69
C GLY A 695 -2.33 -4.66 13.88
N GLU A 696 -1.24 -5.24 13.38
CA GLU A 696 -0.92 -6.66 13.53
C GLU A 696 -0.13 -6.92 14.83
N ASN A 697 -0.65 -7.77 15.71
CA ASN A 697 0.09 -8.27 16.89
C ASN A 697 -0.35 -9.68 17.27
N LEU A 698 0.63 -10.58 17.40
CA LEU A 698 0.40 -12.00 17.67
C LEU A 698 0.83 -12.42 19.08
N THR A 699 1.21 -11.46 19.94
CA THR A 699 1.48 -11.74 21.35
C THR A 699 0.21 -12.18 22.05
N ASN A 700 0.34 -13.12 23.00
CA ASN A 700 -0.79 -13.56 23.82
C ASN A 700 -1.18 -12.48 24.83
N PRO A 701 -2.38 -11.87 24.70
CA PRO A 701 -2.80 -10.77 25.57
C PRO A 701 -3.08 -11.22 27.01
N LEU A 702 -3.15 -12.52 27.28
CA LEU A 702 -3.48 -13.07 28.60
C LEU A 702 -2.28 -13.23 29.53
N LEU A 703 -1.07 -13.02 29.03
CA LEU A 703 0.17 -13.24 29.78
C LEU A 703 0.55 -12.13 30.78
N GLY A 704 -0.32 -11.13 31.02
CA GLY A 704 0.04 -9.94 31.81
C GLY A 704 -1.03 -9.33 32.74
N GLY A 705 -2.32 -9.68 32.62
CA GLY A 705 -3.42 -8.94 33.27
C GLY A 705 -3.64 -7.55 32.65
N ASP A 706 -4.92 -7.13 32.51
CA ASP A 706 -5.45 -5.92 31.80
C ASP A 706 -4.60 -5.42 30.61
N PRO A 707 -5.03 -5.57 29.35
CA PRO A 707 -4.13 -5.51 28.21
C PRO A 707 -3.50 -4.11 28.04
N GLY A 708 -2.32 -3.94 28.61
CA GLY A 708 -1.64 -2.66 28.74
C GLY A 708 -1.00 -2.15 27.44
N VAL A 709 -0.39 -0.97 27.57
CA VAL A 709 0.48 -0.35 26.56
C VAL A 709 1.58 -1.33 26.14
N VAL A 710 1.70 -1.60 24.83
CA VAL A 710 2.83 -2.35 24.29
C VAL A 710 3.97 -1.38 24.04
N VAL A 711 5.03 -1.51 24.82
CA VAL A 711 6.24 -0.68 24.70
C VAL A 711 7.20 -1.36 23.73
N LEU A 712 7.53 -0.70 22.63
CA LEU A 712 8.40 -1.23 21.58
C LEU A 712 9.69 -0.41 21.48
N PRO A 713 10.65 -0.59 22.40
CA PRO A 713 11.96 0.08 22.31
C PRO A 713 12.64 -0.24 20.99
N LYS A 714 13.26 0.77 20.39
CA LYS A 714 13.92 0.69 19.09
C LYS A 714 15.39 1.00 19.19
N THR A 715 16.15 0.38 18.30
CA THR A 715 17.58 0.66 18.15
C THR A 715 17.88 1.13 16.73
N LEU A 716 18.53 2.28 16.63
CA LEU A 716 19.17 2.73 15.39
C LEU A 716 20.67 2.48 15.50
N THR A 717 21.23 1.71 14.56
CA THR A 717 22.68 1.45 14.53
C THR A 717 23.37 2.29 13.46
N VAL A 718 24.40 3.04 13.84
CA VAL A 718 25.31 3.75 12.93
C VAL A 718 26.65 3.03 12.89
N GLU A 719 26.99 2.44 11.74
CA GLU A 719 28.25 1.72 11.55
C GLU A 719 29.39 2.61 11.07
N GLY A 720 29.60 3.69 11.78
CA GLY A 720 30.62 4.68 11.53
C GLY A 720 30.58 5.72 12.62
N ASP A 721 31.00 6.92 12.29
CA ASP A 721 30.90 8.07 13.19
C ASP A 721 29.51 8.72 13.10
N PHE A 722 28.96 9.16 14.24
CA PHE A 722 27.76 9.98 14.29
C PHE A 722 28.10 11.40 14.71
N VAL A 723 27.74 12.38 13.89
CA VAL A 723 27.97 13.80 14.14
C VAL A 723 26.62 14.52 14.26
N LEU A 724 26.34 15.05 15.44
CA LEU A 724 25.17 15.92 15.68
C LEU A 724 25.65 17.38 15.73
N GLN A 725 25.37 18.17 14.68
CA GLN A 725 25.80 19.57 14.66
C GLN A 725 24.89 20.48 15.49
N SER A 726 25.41 21.66 15.83
CA SER A 726 24.62 22.70 16.50
C SER A 726 23.35 23.05 15.71
N GLY A 727 22.21 23.05 16.40
CA GLY A 727 20.88 23.26 15.81
C GLY A 727 20.25 22.04 15.13
N ALA A 728 20.86 20.85 15.19
CA ALA A 728 20.21 19.57 14.88
C ALA A 728 19.61 18.95 16.15
N VAL A 729 18.68 18.00 15.99
CA VAL A 729 18.01 17.31 17.12
C VAL A 729 18.18 15.80 17.01
N LEU A 730 18.56 15.16 18.12
CA LEU A 730 18.44 13.73 18.36
C LEU A 730 17.26 13.49 19.32
N GLU A 731 16.30 12.67 18.92
CA GLU A 731 15.13 12.29 19.72
C GLU A 731 15.15 10.80 20.06
N LEU A 732 14.91 10.50 21.33
CA LEU A 732 14.79 9.16 21.90
C LEU A 732 13.55 9.12 22.81
N ASP A 733 12.80 8.04 22.77
CA ASP A 733 11.66 7.86 23.67
C ASP A 733 12.00 6.87 24.80
N LEU A 734 11.37 7.09 25.96
CA LEU A 734 11.58 6.37 27.21
C LEU A 734 10.23 6.01 27.82
N PHE A 735 10.06 4.76 28.25
CA PHE A 735 8.90 4.34 29.04
C PHE A 735 9.30 3.99 30.46
N ASP A 736 10.34 3.18 30.63
CA ASP A 736 10.97 2.88 31.91
C ASP A 736 12.46 2.60 31.70
N ALA A 737 13.22 2.40 32.78
CA ALA A 737 14.67 2.19 32.70
C ALA A 737 15.11 0.97 31.88
N ALA A 738 14.21 0.03 31.60
CA ALA A 738 14.48 -1.15 30.78
C ALA A 738 13.94 -1.02 29.33
N SER A 739 13.04 -0.07 29.09
CA SER A 739 12.27 0.06 27.87
C SER A 739 12.40 1.47 27.32
N HIS A 740 13.42 1.65 26.49
CA HIS A 740 13.81 2.92 25.89
C HIS A 740 14.47 2.73 24.53
N ASP A 741 14.45 3.77 23.73
CA ASP A 741 15.18 3.81 22.48
C ASP A 741 16.69 3.94 22.70
N VAL A 742 17.45 3.32 21.80
CA VAL A 742 18.91 3.33 21.84
C VAL A 742 19.48 3.78 20.50
N LEU A 743 20.40 4.74 20.52
CA LEU A 743 21.27 5.02 19.38
C LEU A 743 22.60 4.30 19.57
N ALA A 744 22.87 3.29 18.74
CA ALA A 744 24.09 2.49 18.83
C ALA A 744 25.10 2.87 17.74
N ILE A 745 26.27 3.36 18.12
CA ILE A 745 27.30 3.89 17.22
C ILE A 745 28.56 3.04 17.34
N THR A 746 29.05 2.51 16.22
CA THR A 746 30.29 1.70 16.25
C THR A 746 31.57 2.55 16.30
N GLY A 747 31.49 3.81 15.87
CA GLY A 747 32.60 4.77 15.84
C GLY A 747 32.51 5.86 16.91
N GLU A 748 32.85 7.07 16.52
CA GLU A 748 32.80 8.27 17.37
C GLU A 748 31.40 8.88 17.41
N LEU A 749 30.95 9.28 18.60
CA LEU A 749 29.86 10.23 18.80
C LEU A 749 30.43 11.65 18.99
N ALA A 750 30.29 12.50 17.99
CA ALA A 750 30.62 13.92 18.07
C ALA A 750 29.34 14.72 18.40
N ALA A 751 29.15 15.00 19.69
CA ALA A 751 27.97 15.67 20.21
C ALA A 751 28.02 17.20 20.04
N GLY A 752 26.87 17.74 19.66
CA GLY A 752 26.50 19.15 19.54
C GLY A 752 24.97 19.21 19.57
N GLY A 753 24.33 20.29 19.13
CA GLY A 753 22.87 20.28 18.92
C GLY A 753 22.05 19.93 20.17
N MET A 754 20.87 19.36 19.99
CA MET A 754 19.97 19.01 21.08
C MET A 754 19.81 17.49 21.21
N LEU A 755 19.96 16.97 22.44
CA LEU A 755 19.39 15.69 22.84
C LEU A 755 18.03 15.94 23.46
N ARG A 756 16.97 15.32 22.92
CA ARG A 756 15.64 15.30 23.53
C ARG A 756 15.29 13.86 23.89
N VAL A 757 14.96 13.65 25.16
CA VAL A 757 14.38 12.42 25.67
C VAL A 757 12.94 12.70 26.06
N SER A 758 12.00 11.91 25.58
CA SER A 758 10.58 12.06 25.94
C SER A 758 10.12 10.88 26.77
N LEU A 759 9.30 11.14 27.79
CA LEU A 759 8.62 10.08 28.52
C LEU A 759 7.29 9.78 27.83
N ASP A 760 7.04 8.51 27.56
CA ASP A 760 5.84 8.05 26.90
C ASP A 760 4.56 8.25 27.74
N PRO A 761 3.40 8.46 27.09
CA PRO A 761 2.13 8.49 27.79
C PRO A 761 1.89 7.18 28.58
N GLY A 762 1.62 7.31 29.88
CA GLY A 762 1.35 6.16 30.76
C GLY A 762 2.59 5.45 31.28
N ALA A 763 3.78 5.95 30.97
CA ALA A 763 5.03 5.49 31.56
C ALA A 763 5.01 5.58 33.11
N PRO A 764 5.56 4.58 33.82
CA PRO A 764 5.72 4.66 35.26
C PRO A 764 6.66 5.82 35.64
N GLY A 765 6.47 6.38 36.83
CA GLY A 765 7.41 7.35 37.38
C GLY A 765 8.76 6.68 37.68
N LEU A 766 9.84 7.28 37.20
CA LEU A 766 11.21 6.78 37.42
C LEU A 766 11.65 6.98 38.88
N GLY A 767 12.46 6.04 39.37
CA GLY A 767 12.93 5.99 40.76
C GLY A 767 14.42 6.30 40.94
N GLU A 768 14.81 6.67 42.17
CA GLU A 768 16.23 6.87 42.53
C GLU A 768 17.07 5.61 42.24
N GLY A 769 18.23 5.81 41.61
CA GLY A 769 19.19 4.77 41.28
C GLY A 769 18.91 4.04 39.97
N GLU A 770 17.85 4.40 39.25
CA GLU A 770 17.60 3.88 37.91
C GLU A 770 18.61 4.44 36.90
N GLU A 771 19.11 3.57 36.03
CA GLU A 771 20.10 3.88 34.98
C GLU A 771 19.49 3.56 33.62
N ILE A 772 19.50 4.53 32.71
CA ILE A 772 18.95 4.45 31.36
C ILE A 772 20.11 4.59 30.36
N ASP A 773 20.42 3.50 29.66
CA ASP A 773 21.51 3.42 28.68
C ASP A 773 21.04 3.81 27.28
N LEU A 774 21.20 5.09 26.91
CA LEU A 774 20.61 5.66 25.70
C LEU A 774 21.52 5.59 24.47
N LEU A 775 22.85 5.58 24.68
CA LEU A 775 23.83 5.87 23.64
C LEU A 775 25.03 4.91 23.73
N ASP A 776 25.14 3.97 22.79
CA ASP A 776 26.37 3.19 22.65
C ASP A 776 27.35 3.89 21.72
N PHE A 777 28.62 4.01 22.09
CA PHE A 777 29.68 4.58 21.24
C PHE A 777 31.07 4.04 21.60
N THR A 778 32.02 4.11 20.65
CA THR A 778 33.42 3.74 20.91
C THR A 778 34.21 4.91 21.52
N THR A 779 33.99 6.12 21.02
CA THR A 779 34.61 7.35 21.54
C THR A 779 33.63 8.51 21.53
N TRP A 780 33.80 9.45 22.45
CA TRP A 780 32.98 10.66 22.55
C TRP A 780 33.82 11.92 22.32
N SER A 781 33.27 12.89 21.60
CA SER A 781 33.78 14.27 21.57
C SER A 781 32.66 15.31 21.58
N GLY A 782 33.01 16.55 21.92
CA GLY A 782 32.02 17.63 22.03
C GLY A 782 31.07 17.46 23.21
N GLY A 783 29.88 18.07 23.10
CA GLY A 783 28.80 18.01 24.08
C GLY A 783 27.53 18.61 23.50
N PHE A 784 26.37 18.11 23.92
CA PHE A 784 25.09 18.66 23.48
C PHE A 784 24.99 20.15 23.87
N ASP A 785 24.53 20.98 22.93
CA ASP A 785 24.23 22.40 23.19
C ASP A 785 23.04 22.53 24.14
N THR A 786 22.10 21.58 24.08
CA THR A 786 20.92 21.52 24.96
C THR A 786 20.57 20.05 25.22
N ILE A 787 20.21 19.74 26.46
CA ILE A 787 19.64 18.44 26.85
C ILE A 787 18.24 18.73 27.38
N GLU A 788 17.23 18.20 26.71
CA GLU A 788 15.81 18.29 27.08
C GLU A 788 15.38 16.92 27.59
N LEU A 789 15.10 16.81 28.89
CA LEU A 789 14.73 15.57 29.57
C LEU A 789 13.30 15.68 30.11
N PRO A 790 12.58 14.55 30.25
CA PRO A 790 11.25 14.59 30.84
C PRO A 790 11.34 14.94 32.34
N GLY A 791 10.29 15.55 32.87
CA GLY A 791 10.24 15.88 34.30
C GLY A 791 10.22 14.64 35.18
N LEU A 792 10.85 14.74 36.35
CA LEU A 792 10.89 13.69 37.37
C LEU A 792 9.97 14.03 38.54
N ALA A 793 9.58 13.01 39.31
CA ALA A 793 8.83 13.23 40.55
C ALA A 793 9.63 14.07 41.56
N HIS A 794 8.94 14.73 42.49
CA HIS A 794 9.59 15.59 43.48
C HIS A 794 10.69 14.87 44.26
N GLY A 795 11.81 15.57 44.45
CA GLY A 795 12.96 15.03 45.18
C GLY A 795 13.84 14.11 44.34
N LEU A 796 13.67 14.11 43.01
CA LEU A 796 14.54 13.43 42.06
C LEU A 796 15.11 14.44 41.05
N VAL A 797 16.31 14.16 40.57
CA VAL A 797 16.99 14.92 39.50
C VAL A 797 17.67 13.98 38.54
N TRP A 798 17.85 14.43 37.30
CA TRP A 798 18.66 13.72 36.31
C TRP A 798 20.15 13.91 36.58
N ASP A 799 20.91 12.83 36.65
CA ASP A 799 22.37 12.82 36.62
C ASP A 799 22.86 12.40 35.23
N ALA A 800 23.36 13.38 34.48
CA ALA A 800 23.95 13.18 33.15
C ALA A 800 25.48 13.06 33.17
N SER A 801 26.12 12.90 34.34
CA SER A 801 27.58 12.86 34.48
C SER A 801 28.24 11.68 33.74
N ARG A 802 27.47 10.60 33.52
CA ARG A 802 27.91 9.40 32.80
C ARG A 802 27.52 9.37 31.32
N LEU A 803 26.77 10.36 30.85
CA LEU A 803 26.28 10.39 29.46
C LEU A 803 27.44 10.40 28.44
N ALA A 804 28.48 11.19 28.70
CA ALA A 804 29.64 11.31 27.81
C ALA A 804 30.69 10.19 27.99
N THR A 805 30.55 9.32 29.01
CA THR A 805 31.49 8.22 29.27
C THR A 805 30.93 6.88 28.86
N ASP A 806 29.67 6.63 29.23
CA ASP A 806 29.02 5.33 29.08
C ASP A 806 27.65 5.43 28.38
N GLY A 807 27.18 6.62 27.98
CA GLY A 807 25.86 6.80 27.35
C GLY A 807 24.66 6.79 28.31
N VAL A 808 24.93 6.72 29.61
CA VAL A 808 23.91 6.50 30.64
C VAL A 808 23.41 7.82 31.25
N LEU A 809 22.09 7.97 31.34
CA LEU A 809 21.43 8.89 32.27
C LEU A 809 21.05 8.12 33.53
N ALA A 810 21.25 8.73 34.70
CA ALA A 810 20.79 8.16 35.96
C ALA A 810 19.76 9.07 36.63
N VAL A 811 18.89 8.47 37.43
CA VAL A 811 17.97 9.20 38.32
C VAL A 811 18.60 9.23 39.71
N ALA A 812 18.84 10.43 40.24
CA ALA A 812 19.48 10.65 41.53
C ALA A 812 18.55 11.36 42.51
N GLU A 813 18.92 11.31 43.80
CA GLU A 813 18.25 12.08 44.84
C GLU A 813 18.42 13.58 44.58
N GLY A 814 17.31 14.32 44.65
CA GLY A 814 17.22 15.76 44.45
C GLY A 814 16.49 16.46 45.60
N LEU A 815 16.44 17.78 45.56
CA LEU A 815 15.69 18.58 46.54
C LEU A 815 14.54 19.33 45.86
N THR A 816 13.34 19.22 46.43
CA THR A 816 12.23 20.08 46.04
C THR A 816 12.60 21.55 46.23
N GLY A 817 12.46 22.37 45.19
CA GLY A 817 12.80 23.79 45.23
C GLY A 817 14.25 24.12 44.86
N ASP A 818 15.12 23.13 44.60
CA ASP A 818 16.46 23.32 44.03
C ASP A 818 16.36 23.43 42.50
N TYR A 819 15.82 24.56 42.04
CA TYR A 819 15.54 24.82 40.63
C TYR A 819 16.79 24.94 39.74
N ASN A 820 17.97 25.07 40.32
CA ASN A 820 19.22 25.02 39.57
C ASN A 820 19.97 23.68 39.71
N GLY A 821 19.47 22.76 40.53
CA GLY A 821 19.96 21.38 40.67
C GLY A 821 21.36 21.28 41.25
N ASN A 822 21.81 22.24 42.07
CA ASN A 822 23.17 22.21 42.63
C ASN A 822 23.29 21.42 43.95
N GLY A 823 22.20 20.80 44.39
CA GLY A 823 22.08 20.06 45.63
C GLY A 823 21.83 20.93 46.87
N VAL A 824 21.51 22.21 46.70
CA VAL A 824 21.21 23.18 47.77
C VAL A 824 20.06 24.10 47.35
N VAL A 825 19.01 24.16 48.16
CA VAL A 825 17.92 25.13 47.97
C VAL A 825 18.32 26.48 48.56
N ASP A 826 18.79 27.41 47.74
CA ASP A 826 19.24 28.73 48.18
C ASP A 826 18.75 29.91 47.32
N ALA A 827 19.41 31.06 47.45
CA ALA A 827 19.00 32.28 46.75
C ALA A 827 19.25 32.23 45.24
N ALA A 828 20.07 31.31 44.74
CA ALA A 828 20.28 31.07 43.32
C ALA A 828 19.02 30.44 42.69
N ASP A 829 18.35 29.51 43.37
CA ASP A 829 17.09 28.92 42.89
C ASP A 829 15.97 29.95 42.77
N PHE A 830 15.93 30.90 43.71
CA PHE A 830 15.00 32.02 43.61
C PHE A 830 15.20 32.82 42.33
N THR A 831 16.44 32.97 41.85
CA THR A 831 16.67 33.68 40.59
C THR A 831 16.16 32.89 39.38
N VAL A 832 16.29 31.56 39.40
CA VAL A 832 15.69 30.69 38.36
C VAL A 832 14.18 30.87 38.34
N TRP A 833 13.50 30.68 39.47
CA TRP A 833 12.05 30.87 39.58
C TRP A 833 11.59 32.27 39.15
N ARG A 834 12.27 33.32 39.64
CA ARG A 834 11.87 34.70 39.35
C ARG A 834 11.98 35.01 37.86
N ASP A 835 13.04 34.51 37.22
CA ASP A 835 13.31 34.78 35.82
C ASP A 835 12.38 33.98 34.89
N SER A 836 11.81 32.86 35.38
CA SER A 836 10.80 32.05 34.69
C SER A 836 9.35 32.33 35.11
N LEU A 837 9.09 33.21 36.09
CA LEU A 837 7.75 33.49 36.60
C LEU A 837 6.75 33.87 35.49
N GLY A 838 5.68 33.10 35.38
CA GLY A 838 4.62 33.26 34.37
C GLY A 838 4.85 32.48 33.08
N GLN A 839 5.90 31.64 33.01
CA GLN A 839 6.01 30.64 31.94
C GLN A 839 4.88 29.60 32.06
N THR A 840 4.36 29.18 30.91
CA THR A 840 3.28 28.18 30.76
C THR A 840 3.68 27.16 29.70
N ASP A 841 2.90 26.08 29.58
CA ASP A 841 3.14 25.02 28.61
C ASP A 841 4.51 24.34 28.77
N LEU A 842 5.01 24.31 30.02
CA LEU A 842 6.22 23.60 30.38
C LEU A 842 5.96 22.09 30.45
N ILE A 843 7.01 21.31 30.22
CA ILE A 843 7.01 19.90 30.60
C ILE A 843 6.80 19.87 32.14
N PRO A 844 5.77 19.19 32.66
CA PRO A 844 5.53 19.11 34.09
C PRO A 844 6.80 18.75 34.87
N MET A 845 7.07 19.43 35.98
CA MET A 845 8.27 19.24 36.82
C MET A 845 9.60 19.67 36.19
N SER A 846 9.58 20.41 35.07
CA SER A 846 10.80 20.94 34.45
C SER A 846 11.12 22.38 34.89
N GLY A 847 12.41 22.71 34.98
CA GLY A 847 12.85 24.06 35.34
C GLY A 847 12.39 24.48 36.74
N ALA A 848 11.61 25.57 36.82
CA ALA A 848 11.07 26.08 38.08
C ALA A 848 9.58 25.78 38.30
N ASP A 849 8.98 24.92 37.47
CA ASP A 849 7.66 24.32 37.72
C ASP A 849 7.86 23.23 38.77
N GLY A 850 7.83 23.64 40.03
CA GLY A 850 8.09 22.78 41.17
C GLY A 850 6.89 21.97 41.60
N ASP A 851 5.66 22.34 41.22
CA ASP A 851 4.43 21.59 41.53
C ASP A 851 3.91 20.72 40.38
N GLY A 852 4.49 20.86 39.19
CA GLY A 852 4.23 20.01 38.03
C GLY A 852 2.92 20.35 37.31
N ASP A 853 2.39 21.56 37.49
CA ASP A 853 1.17 22.01 36.82
C ASP A 853 1.41 22.54 35.38
N GLY A 854 2.67 22.49 34.92
CA GLY A 854 3.10 22.97 33.62
C GLY A 854 3.29 24.49 33.55
N GLN A 855 3.27 25.19 34.69
CA GLN A 855 3.42 26.64 34.77
C GLN A 855 4.32 27.05 35.94
N VAL A 856 5.06 28.16 35.79
CA VAL A 856 5.81 28.75 36.90
C VAL A 856 4.98 29.85 37.55
N THR A 857 4.49 29.58 38.75
CA THR A 857 3.56 30.43 39.48
C THR A 857 4.06 30.77 40.89
N GLN A 858 3.18 31.37 41.68
CA GLN A 858 3.43 31.67 43.09
C GLN A 858 3.42 30.39 43.96
N ALA A 859 2.84 29.29 43.48
CA ALA A 859 2.84 28.01 44.17
C ALA A 859 4.27 27.42 44.21
N ASP A 860 5.01 27.53 43.10
CA ASP A 860 6.42 27.11 43.00
C ASP A 860 7.31 27.90 43.95
N TYR A 861 7.13 29.22 44.01
CA TYR A 861 7.81 30.02 45.02
C TYR A 861 7.56 29.52 46.44
N ALA A 862 6.33 29.12 46.75
CA ALA A 862 6.01 28.60 48.08
C ALA A 862 6.73 27.27 48.35
N LEU A 863 6.93 26.43 47.33
CA LEU A 863 7.76 25.22 47.42
C LEU A 863 9.23 25.55 47.67
N TRP A 864 9.80 26.52 46.94
CA TRP A 864 11.16 27.00 47.23
C TRP A 864 11.29 27.54 48.65
N VAL A 865 10.34 28.38 49.12
CA VAL A 865 10.35 28.92 50.49
C VAL A 865 10.28 27.80 51.53
N ALA A 866 9.45 26.78 51.29
CA ALA A 866 9.27 25.67 52.21
C ALA A 866 10.54 24.83 52.38
N ASN A 867 11.39 24.79 51.36
CA ASN A 867 12.61 23.98 51.32
C ASN A 867 13.91 24.80 51.43
N PHE A 868 13.83 26.13 51.56
CA PHE A 868 15.01 27.00 51.61
C PHE A 868 15.98 26.60 52.73
N GLY A 869 17.23 26.35 52.36
CA GLY A 869 18.30 25.87 53.23
C GLY A 869 18.43 24.34 53.30
N ALA A 870 17.61 23.58 52.56
CA ALA A 870 17.84 22.15 52.36
C ALA A 870 19.13 21.91 51.56
N VAL A 871 19.86 20.86 51.92
CA VAL A 871 21.13 20.46 51.31
C VAL A 871 21.13 18.95 51.18
N LEU A 872 21.50 18.41 50.02
CA LEU A 872 21.69 16.97 49.83
C LEU A 872 22.88 16.54 50.68
N ASP A 873 22.70 15.49 51.48
CA ASP A 873 23.78 14.95 52.31
C ASP A 873 24.79 14.28 51.36
N GLY A 874 25.82 15.04 50.98
CA GLY A 874 26.93 14.53 50.16
C GLY A 874 27.65 13.43 50.92
N GLY A 875 27.24 12.18 50.70
CA GLY A 875 27.97 11.00 51.15
C GLY A 875 29.41 11.16 50.72
N ALA A 876 30.32 11.34 51.69
CA ALA A 876 31.74 11.39 51.42
C ALA A 876 32.12 10.09 50.70
N ALA A 877 32.35 10.17 49.39
CA ALA A 877 32.93 9.09 48.62
C ALA A 877 34.18 8.64 49.39
N ALA A 878 34.18 7.40 49.88
CA ALA A 878 35.35 6.82 50.50
C ALA A 878 36.46 6.81 49.44
N ILE A 879 37.36 7.80 49.51
CA ILE A 879 38.57 7.86 48.71
C ILE A 879 39.25 6.50 48.88
N PRO A 880 39.45 5.70 47.81
CA PRO A 880 40.22 4.47 47.93
C PRO A 880 41.61 4.85 48.46
N GLU A 881 41.94 4.40 49.67
CA GLU A 881 43.22 4.76 50.28
C GLU A 881 44.35 4.35 49.33
N PRO A 882 45.22 5.28 48.89
CA PRO A 882 46.35 4.91 48.06
C PRO A 882 47.31 4.10 48.93
N THR A 883 47.45 2.81 48.60
CA THR A 883 48.68 1.99 48.70
C THR A 883 49.56 2.16 49.95
N SER A 884 49.01 2.57 51.09
CA SER A 884 49.78 2.75 52.32
C SER A 884 50.23 1.41 52.87
N LEU A 885 49.42 0.36 52.70
CA LEU A 885 49.81 -1.03 52.95
C LEU A 885 50.90 -1.52 51.98
N ALA A 886 50.87 -1.10 50.72
CA ALA A 886 51.91 -1.49 49.75
C ALA A 886 53.25 -0.80 50.08
N LEU A 887 53.26 0.46 50.52
CA LEU A 887 54.46 1.16 50.97
C LEU A 887 55.01 0.61 52.30
N VAL A 888 54.14 0.19 53.23
CA VAL A 888 54.55 -0.48 54.48
C VAL A 888 55.12 -1.87 54.19
N LEU A 889 54.54 -2.63 53.26
CA LEU A 889 55.06 -3.94 52.84
C LEU A 889 56.37 -3.81 52.05
N LEU A 890 56.53 -2.75 51.23
CA LEU A 890 57.79 -2.46 50.54
C LEU A 890 58.89 -2.07 51.55
N ALA A 891 58.58 -1.22 52.53
CA ALA A 891 59.50 -0.83 53.60
C ALA A 891 59.90 -2.02 54.50
N ALA A 892 58.96 -2.92 54.81
CA ALA A 892 59.23 -4.15 55.56
C ALA A 892 60.11 -5.15 54.77
N SER A 893 59.95 -5.22 53.44
CA SER A 893 60.79 -6.06 52.57
C SER A 893 62.23 -5.51 52.41
N LEU A 894 62.41 -4.19 52.50
CA LEU A 894 63.72 -3.54 52.46
C LEU A 894 64.48 -3.67 53.80
N LEU A 895 63.76 -3.70 54.94
CA LEU A 895 64.37 -3.90 56.27
C LEU A 895 64.80 -5.35 56.55
N THR A 896 64.22 -6.33 55.85
CA THR A 896 64.58 -7.76 56.02
C THR A 896 65.74 -8.23 55.13
N ARG A 897 66.12 -7.47 54.09
CA ARG A 897 67.30 -7.76 53.23
C ARG A 897 68.63 -7.21 53.76
N GLY A 898 68.63 -6.36 54.80
CA GLY A 898 69.84 -5.74 55.35
C GLY A 898 70.61 -6.53 56.42
N ARG A 899 70.17 -7.73 56.83
CA ARG A 899 70.73 -8.45 58.00
C ARG A 899 71.29 -9.86 57.75
N ARG A 900 71.72 -10.17 56.52
CA ARG A 900 72.56 -11.35 56.25
C ARG A 900 73.77 -11.01 55.38
N ARG A 901 74.76 -10.35 56.00
CA ARG A 901 76.19 -10.47 55.67
C ARG A 901 77.00 -10.01 56.89
N GLN A 902 77.55 -10.99 57.60
CA GLN A 902 78.72 -11.00 58.49
C GLN A 902 78.48 -11.90 59.71
N LEU A 903 78.61 -13.21 59.50
CA LEU A 903 79.66 -14.07 60.06
C LEU A 903 79.69 -15.37 59.26
#